data_AF-Q9Z1C8-F1
#
_entry.id   AF-Q9Z1C8-F1
#
_cell.length_a   1.000
_cell.length_b   1.000
_cell.length_c   1.000
_cell.angle_alpha   90.00
_cell.angle_beta   90.00
_cell.angle_gamma   90.00
#
_symmetry.space_group_name_H-M   'P 1'
#
loop_
_entity.id
_entity.type
_entity.pdbx_description
1 polymer ?
#
loop_
_entity_poly.entity_id
_entity_poly.type
_entity_poly.pdbx_seq_one_letter_code
_entity_poly.pdbx_strand_id
1 'polypeptide(L)'
;MKVSWPGENHWQVGPAVVESPAVGAPQVGGLPDVVPEGTLLNMVLKRMHRPRCCSYQLVFEHRRPSCIQGLRWTPLTNSEGSLDFRVSLEQATTEHVHKAGKLLYRHLLATYPTLIRDRKYHLRLHRQCCSGRELVDGILALGLGVHSRSQAVGICQVLLDEGALCHVKHDWTFQDRDAQFYRFPGPEPQPAGTHDVEEELVEAMALLSQRGPDALLTVALRKSPGQRTDEELDLIFEELVHIKAVAHLSNSVKRELAAVLLFEPHSKAGTVLFSQGDKGTSWYIIWKGSVNVVTRGKGLVTTLHEGDDFGQLALVNDAPRAATIILRENNCHFLRVDKQDFNRIIKDVEAKTMRLEEHGKVVLVLERTSQGAGPSRPPTPGRNRYTVMSGTPEKILELLLEAMRPDSSAHDPTETFLSDFLLTHSVFMPCTQLFAALLHHFHVEPSEPAGGSEQERSTYICNKRQQILRLVSRWVALYSPMLRSDPVATSFLQKLSDLVSRDTRLSNLLREQYPERRRHHRLENGCGNVSPQTKARNAPVWFPNHEEPLPSSAGAIRVGDKVPYDICRPDHSVLTLHLPVTASVREVMAALAHEDHWTKGQVLVKVNSAGDVVGLQPDARGVATSLGLNERIFVVDPQEVHELTPHPEQLGPTLGSSEMLDLVSAKDLAGQLTEHDWNLFNRIHQVELIHYVLGPQHLRDVTTANLERFMRRFNELQYWVATELCLCPVPGPRAQLLRKFIKLAAHLKEQKNLNSFFAVMFGLSNSAISRLAHTWERLPHKVRKLYSALERLLDPSWNHRVYRLALTKLSPPVIPFMPLLLKDMTFIHEGNHTLVENLINFEKMRMMARAVRMLHHCRSHSTAPLSPLRSRVSHIHEDSQASRISTCSEQSLSTRSPASTWAYVQQLKVIDNQRELSRLSRELEP
;
A
#
# COMPACT_ATOMS: atom_id res chain seq x y z
N MET A 1 -7.71 24.30 43.02
CA MET A 1 -7.89 24.47 41.57
C MET A 1 -8.70 23.29 41.05
N LYS A 2 -10.02 23.46 40.86
CA LYS A 2 -10.83 22.51 40.09
C LYS A 2 -10.86 23.05 38.66
N VAL A 3 -10.22 22.33 37.74
CA VAL A 3 -10.25 22.66 36.31
C VAL A 3 -11.59 22.14 35.78
N SER A 4 -12.59 23.01 35.72
CA SER A 4 -13.83 22.78 34.97
C SER A 4 -13.57 23.07 33.50
N TRP A 5 -13.94 22.15 32.61
CA TRP A 5 -13.81 22.30 31.17
C TRP A 5 -14.89 23.27 30.64
N PRO A 6 -14.55 24.21 29.74
CA PRO A 6 -15.52 25.15 29.19
C PRO A 6 -16.39 24.46 28.14
N GLY A 7 -17.70 24.71 28.22
CA GLY A 7 -18.63 24.47 27.11
C GLY A 7 -19.70 23.40 27.36
N GLU A 8 -20.61 23.66 28.30
CA GLU A 8 -21.97 23.11 28.25
C GLU A 8 -22.69 23.74 27.05
N ASN A 9 -22.63 23.11 25.87
CA ASN A 9 -23.43 23.50 24.72
C ASN A 9 -24.53 22.47 24.49
N HIS A 10 -25.77 22.94 24.70
CA HIS A 10 -27.00 22.18 24.56
C HIS A 10 -27.21 21.79 23.09
N TRP A 11 -27.34 20.48 22.84
CA TRP A 11 -27.61 19.92 21.53
C TRP A 11 -29.09 20.07 21.19
N GLN A 12 -29.43 20.82 20.14
CA GLN A 12 -30.74 20.74 19.51
C GLN A 12 -30.61 19.97 18.21
N VAL A 13 -31.08 18.72 18.23
CA VAL A 13 -31.21 17.86 17.06
C VAL A 13 -32.69 17.64 16.84
N GLY A 14 -33.29 18.44 15.96
CA GLY A 14 -34.66 18.25 15.48
C GLY A 14 -34.63 18.02 13.97
N PRO A 15 -35.31 16.99 13.43
CA PRO A 15 -35.42 16.81 11.99
C PRO A 15 -36.27 17.94 11.40
N ALA A 16 -35.82 18.52 10.28
CA ALA A 16 -36.56 19.52 9.52
C ALA A 16 -37.80 18.86 8.90
N VAL A 17 -38.92 18.88 9.61
CA VAL A 17 -40.23 18.60 9.02
C VAL A 17 -40.63 19.85 8.25
N VAL A 18 -40.49 19.78 6.94
CA VAL A 18 -41.15 20.70 6.01
C VAL A 18 -42.64 20.36 6.04
N GLU A 19 -43.44 21.26 6.62
CA GLU A 19 -44.90 21.21 6.59
C GLU A 19 -45.38 21.24 5.13
N SER A 20 -46.14 20.22 4.71
CA SER A 20 -46.98 20.29 3.52
C SER A 20 -48.40 19.83 3.89
N PRO A 21 -49.46 20.59 3.55
CA PRO A 21 -50.81 20.38 4.05
C PRO A 21 -51.67 19.47 3.16
N ALA A 22 -52.58 18.72 3.82
CA ALA A 22 -53.75 17.99 3.28
C ALA A 22 -53.43 16.79 2.35
N VAL A 23 -53.93 15.56 2.57
CA VAL A 23 -55.34 15.09 2.60
C VAL A 23 -55.42 13.81 3.45
N GLY A 24 -56.54 13.60 4.15
CA GLY A 24 -56.65 12.73 5.33
C GLY A 24 -57.00 11.23 5.18
N ALA A 25 -56.70 10.55 6.30
CA ALA A 25 -57.36 9.40 6.97
C ALA A 25 -57.28 7.98 6.35
N PRO A 26 -57.41 6.88 7.17
CA PRO A 26 -57.36 6.77 8.64
C PRO A 26 -56.31 5.78 9.19
N GLN A 27 -56.13 5.87 10.51
CA GLN A 27 -55.16 5.21 11.39
C GLN A 27 -55.54 3.75 11.73
N VAL A 28 -54.54 2.87 11.76
CA VAL A 28 -54.55 1.63 12.57
C VAL A 28 -53.33 1.69 13.49
N GLY A 29 -53.57 1.57 14.80
CA GLY A 29 -52.65 1.98 15.85
C GLY A 29 -51.74 0.89 16.43
N GLY A 30 -50.81 1.35 17.29
CA GLY A 30 -50.03 0.52 18.21
C GLY A 30 -48.62 1.02 18.55
N LEU A 31 -48.53 2.09 19.36
CA LEU A 31 -47.62 2.40 20.51
C LEU A 31 -46.13 1.93 20.57
N PRO A 32 -45.24 2.60 21.35
CA PRO A 32 -44.03 3.21 20.80
C PRO A 32 -42.71 2.66 21.36
N ASP A 33 -41.75 2.35 20.50
CA ASP A 33 -40.33 2.31 20.88
C ASP A 33 -39.70 3.66 20.54
N VAL A 34 -39.88 4.64 21.44
CA VAL A 34 -39.01 5.81 21.49
C VAL A 34 -37.70 5.37 22.13
N VAL A 35 -36.87 4.65 21.37
CA VAL A 35 -35.44 4.54 21.67
C VAL A 35 -34.77 5.69 20.93
N PRO A 36 -34.10 6.65 21.60
CA PRO A 36 -33.54 7.82 20.95
C PRO A 36 -32.46 7.37 19.95
N GLU A 37 -32.79 7.41 18.66
CA GLU A 37 -31.82 7.32 17.56
C GLU A 37 -30.98 8.59 17.55
N GLY A 38 -30.01 8.68 18.45
CA GLY A 38 -29.34 9.95 18.69
C GLY A 38 -28.06 9.86 19.49
N THR A 39 -27.18 8.91 19.17
CA THR A 39 -25.77 9.05 19.56
C THR A 39 -24.88 8.74 18.36
N LEU A 40 -23.88 9.60 18.13
CA LEU A 40 -22.79 9.43 17.15
C LEU A 40 -22.25 7.98 17.17
N LEU A 41 -22.23 7.36 18.35
CA LEU A 41 -21.81 5.99 18.61
C LEU A 41 -22.67 4.93 17.90
N ASN A 42 -24.01 5.01 17.93
CA ASN A 42 -24.86 4.04 17.21
C ASN A 42 -24.71 4.17 15.68
N MET A 43 -24.44 5.37 15.20
CA MET A 43 -24.17 5.62 13.78
C MET A 43 -22.78 5.12 13.36
N VAL A 44 -21.77 5.23 14.23
CA VAL A 44 -20.44 4.62 14.06
C VAL A 44 -20.54 3.09 14.14
N LEU A 45 -21.32 2.54 15.07
CA LEU A 45 -21.49 1.10 15.27
C LEU A 45 -22.24 0.41 14.12
N LYS A 46 -23.30 1.02 13.58
CA LYS A 46 -23.95 0.52 12.34
C LYS A 46 -22.99 0.54 11.14
N ARG A 47 -21.95 1.40 11.15
CA ARG A 47 -20.97 1.55 10.05
C ARG A 47 -19.70 0.73 10.19
N MET A 48 -19.31 0.29 11.40
CA MET A 48 -18.13 -0.59 11.58
C MET A 48 -18.37 -2.04 11.13
N HIS A 49 -19.63 -2.47 10.95
CA HIS A 49 -19.97 -3.88 10.75
C HIS A 49 -19.83 -4.45 9.34
N ARG A 50 -19.29 -3.71 8.36
CA ARG A 50 -19.04 -4.24 7.03
C ARG A 50 -17.74 -3.63 6.47
N PRO A 51 -16.66 -4.40 6.26
CA PRO A 51 -15.49 -3.92 5.52
C PRO A 51 -15.89 -3.80 4.06
N ARG A 52 -16.62 -2.73 3.74
CA ARG A 52 -17.31 -2.54 2.48
C ARG A 52 -17.32 -1.06 2.12
N CYS A 53 -16.72 -0.75 0.96
CA CYS A 53 -16.81 0.50 0.20
C CYS A 53 -17.69 1.58 0.84
N CYS A 54 -17.12 2.45 1.67
CA CYS A 54 -17.80 3.66 2.13
C CYS A 54 -16.75 4.77 2.25
N SER A 55 -16.99 5.89 1.57
CA SER A 55 -16.34 7.17 1.86
C SER A 55 -16.76 7.61 3.27
N TYR A 56 -15.80 7.79 4.17
CA TYR A 56 -16.03 8.36 5.50
C TYR A 56 -15.42 9.75 5.61
N GLN A 57 -16.12 10.66 6.29
CA GLN A 57 -15.53 11.88 6.85
C GLN A 57 -15.20 11.61 8.32
N LEU A 58 -13.92 11.61 8.66
CA LEU A 58 -13.47 11.64 10.06
C LEU A 58 -13.52 13.09 10.55
N VAL A 59 -14.56 13.43 11.32
CA VAL A 59 -14.63 14.71 12.01
C VAL A 59 -13.89 14.55 13.34
N PHE A 60 -12.60 14.90 13.36
CA PHE A 60 -11.89 15.08 14.63
C PHE A 60 -12.25 16.47 15.15
N GLU A 61 -12.80 16.54 16.36
CA GLU A 61 -13.28 17.82 16.92
C GLU A 61 -12.19 18.90 17.02
N HIS A 62 -10.90 18.59 16.94
CA HIS A 62 -9.84 19.61 17.02
C HIS A 62 -8.73 19.59 15.95
N ARG A 63 -8.80 18.78 14.88
CA ARG A 63 -7.93 18.95 13.69
C ARG A 63 -8.65 18.48 12.43
N ARG A 64 -8.59 19.32 11.38
CA ARG A 64 -9.30 19.24 10.09
C ARG A 64 -9.37 17.81 9.50
N PRO A 65 -10.48 17.45 8.82
CA PRO A 65 -10.57 16.21 8.06
C PRO A 65 -9.62 16.27 6.86
N SER A 66 -8.53 15.50 6.90
CA SER A 66 -7.86 15.07 5.68
C SER A 66 -8.84 14.18 4.92
N CYS A 67 -9.44 14.67 3.84
CA CYS A 67 -10.23 13.82 2.95
C CYS A 67 -9.27 12.96 2.13
N ILE A 68 -8.75 11.88 2.71
CA ILE A 68 -8.22 10.80 1.89
C ILE A 68 -9.45 10.10 1.34
N GLN A 69 -9.79 10.36 0.08
CA GLN A 69 -10.76 9.55 -0.64
C GLN A 69 -10.19 8.13 -0.70
N GLY A 70 -10.57 7.30 0.27
CA GLY A 70 -10.20 5.89 0.28
C GLY A 70 -10.58 5.27 -1.06
N LEU A 71 -9.65 4.54 -1.64
CA LEU A 71 -9.88 3.73 -2.83
C LEU A 71 -11.17 2.93 -2.67
N ARG A 72 -12.14 3.13 -3.58
CA ARG A 72 -13.42 2.40 -3.60
C ARG A 72 -13.14 0.93 -3.93
N TRP A 73 -12.90 0.12 -2.89
CA TRP A 73 -12.91 -1.33 -3.01
C TRP A 73 -14.34 -1.81 -3.17
N THR A 74 -14.71 -2.47 -4.27
CA THR A 74 -15.90 -3.33 -4.24
C THR A 74 -15.53 -4.51 -3.34
N PRO A 75 -16.06 -4.62 -2.11
CA PRO A 75 -15.89 -5.83 -1.32
C PRO A 75 -16.52 -7.00 -2.08
N LEU A 76 -15.90 -8.18 -1.98
CA LEU A 76 -16.52 -9.42 -2.42
C LEU A 76 -17.92 -9.51 -1.79
N THR A 77 -18.93 -9.78 -2.61
CA THR A 77 -20.34 -9.80 -2.22
C THR A 77 -20.63 -10.92 -1.21
N ASN A 78 -21.50 -10.60 -0.25
CA ASN A 78 -22.13 -11.55 0.67
C ASN A 78 -23.57 -11.46 0.21
N SER A 79 -24.12 -12.57 -0.27
CA SER A 79 -25.57 -12.66 -0.44
C SER A 79 -26.24 -12.39 0.91
N GLU A 80 -27.35 -11.65 0.90
CA GLU A 80 -28.02 -11.08 2.08
C GLU A 80 -28.78 -12.10 2.97
N GLY A 81 -28.26 -13.32 3.11
CA GLY A 81 -28.81 -14.32 4.04
C GLY A 81 -28.13 -14.23 5.41
N SER A 82 -28.92 -14.10 6.46
CA SER A 82 -28.59 -14.06 7.90
C SER A 82 -27.87 -15.32 8.45
N LEU A 83 -26.80 -15.78 7.82
CA LEU A 83 -25.95 -16.86 8.32
C LEU A 83 -24.56 -16.29 8.62
N ASP A 84 -24.06 -16.57 9.82
CA ASP A 84 -22.78 -16.07 10.32
C ASP A 84 -21.64 -16.68 9.50
N PHE A 85 -21.35 -16.08 8.34
CA PHE A 85 -20.45 -16.61 7.31
C PHE A 85 -19.03 -16.86 7.83
N ARG A 86 -18.61 -16.29 8.97
CA ARG A 86 -17.33 -16.65 9.59
C ARG A 86 -17.31 -18.12 10.01
N VAL A 87 -18.38 -18.61 10.62
CA VAL A 87 -18.51 -20.03 10.98
C VAL A 87 -18.59 -20.89 9.71
N SER A 88 -19.34 -20.46 8.69
CA SER A 88 -19.42 -21.19 7.41
C SER A 88 -18.10 -21.19 6.64
N LEU A 89 -17.33 -20.09 6.68
CA LEU A 89 -16.02 -19.98 6.05
C LEU A 89 -14.98 -20.78 6.83
N GLU A 90 -14.99 -20.73 8.16
CA GLU A 90 -14.14 -21.59 9.00
C GLU A 90 -14.43 -23.07 8.74
N GLN A 91 -15.70 -23.48 8.78
CA GLN A 91 -16.12 -24.85 8.46
C GLN A 91 -15.73 -25.27 7.05
N ALA A 92 -16.03 -24.43 6.03
CA ALA A 92 -15.60 -24.68 4.65
C ALA A 92 -14.08 -24.80 4.56
N THR A 93 -13.33 -24.03 5.36
CA THR A 93 -11.87 -24.10 5.36
C THR A 93 -11.32 -25.35 6.03
N THR A 94 -11.91 -25.80 7.14
CA THR A 94 -11.56 -27.09 7.78
C THR A 94 -11.86 -28.24 6.82
N GLU A 95 -13.01 -28.23 6.15
CA GLU A 95 -13.37 -29.23 5.14
C GLU A 95 -12.39 -29.23 3.95
N HIS A 96 -11.98 -28.06 3.46
CA HIS A 96 -10.97 -27.94 2.41
C HIS A 96 -9.61 -28.49 2.84
N VAL A 97 -9.18 -28.24 4.09
CA VAL A 97 -7.93 -28.80 4.63
C VAL A 97 -8.04 -30.33 4.79
N HIS A 98 -9.19 -30.85 5.24
CA HIS A 98 -9.43 -32.29 5.30
C HIS A 98 -9.40 -32.95 3.92
N LYS A 99 -10.03 -32.34 2.91
CA LYS A 99 -9.98 -32.83 1.52
C LYS A 99 -8.53 -32.82 1.02
N ALA A 100 -7.80 -31.73 1.24
CA ALA A 100 -6.40 -31.60 0.86
C ALA A 100 -5.51 -32.65 1.55
N GLY A 101 -5.71 -32.87 2.85
CA GLY A 101 -5.01 -33.89 3.63
C GLY A 101 -5.25 -35.31 3.11
N LYS A 102 -6.49 -35.65 2.75
CA LYS A 102 -6.83 -36.96 2.15
C LYS A 102 -6.17 -37.15 0.78
N LEU A 103 -6.15 -36.11 -0.06
CA LEU A 103 -5.49 -36.15 -1.37
C LEU A 103 -3.98 -36.34 -1.24
N LEU A 104 -3.34 -35.59 -0.33
CA LEU A 104 -1.93 -35.74 -0.02
C LEU A 104 -1.62 -37.15 0.52
N TYR A 105 -2.43 -37.64 1.45
CA TYR A 105 -2.26 -38.97 2.03
C TYR A 105 -2.32 -40.07 0.96
N ARG A 106 -3.31 -40.01 0.07
CA ARG A 106 -3.45 -40.95 -1.04
C ARG A 106 -2.23 -40.95 -1.96
N HIS A 107 -1.75 -39.77 -2.33
CA HIS A 107 -0.62 -39.65 -3.24
C HIS A 107 0.71 -40.07 -2.58
N LEU A 108 0.91 -39.74 -1.29
CA LEU A 108 2.06 -40.22 -0.52
C LEU A 108 2.13 -41.75 -0.46
N LEU A 109 1.00 -42.44 -0.28
CA LEU A 109 0.97 -43.90 -0.27
C LEU A 109 1.21 -44.53 -1.65
N ALA A 110 0.71 -43.89 -2.72
CA ALA A 110 0.98 -44.33 -4.08
C ALA A 110 2.48 -44.25 -4.42
N THR A 111 3.15 -43.17 -3.98
CA THR A 111 4.59 -42.95 -4.22
C THR A 111 5.48 -43.70 -3.23
N TYR A 112 5.06 -43.83 -1.97
CA TYR A 112 5.78 -44.47 -0.88
C TYR A 112 4.91 -45.48 -0.13
N PRO A 113 4.67 -46.68 -0.68
CA PRO A 113 3.78 -47.68 -0.08
C PRO A 113 4.19 -48.15 1.34
N THR A 114 5.45 -47.92 1.73
CA THR A 114 5.98 -48.30 3.05
C THR A 114 6.00 -47.16 4.07
N LEU A 115 5.50 -45.97 3.72
CA LEU A 115 5.51 -44.78 4.58
C LEU A 115 4.71 -45.02 5.88
N ILE A 116 3.47 -45.50 5.72
CA ILE A 116 2.59 -45.87 6.84
C ILE A 116 2.82 -47.33 7.17
N ARG A 117 3.26 -47.59 8.41
CA ARG A 117 3.52 -48.94 8.91
C ARG A 117 3.43 -49.00 10.43
N ASP A 118 3.36 -50.21 10.94
CA ASP A 118 3.48 -50.46 12.37
C ASP A 118 4.94 -50.24 12.81
N ARG A 119 5.14 -49.53 13.92
CA ARG A 119 6.47 -49.16 14.44
C ARG A 119 6.58 -49.52 15.90
N LYS A 120 7.68 -50.15 16.27
CA LYS A 120 8.01 -50.44 17.67
C LYS A 120 9.00 -49.41 18.19
N TYR A 121 8.61 -48.62 19.18
CA TYR A 121 9.46 -47.61 19.80
C TYR A 121 9.31 -47.66 21.33
N HIS A 122 10.43 -47.72 22.06
CA HIS A 122 10.46 -47.95 23.52
C HIS A 122 9.45 -49.02 24.00
N LEU A 123 9.51 -50.21 23.41
CA LEU A 123 8.64 -51.36 23.71
C LEU A 123 7.13 -51.14 23.44
N ARG A 124 6.72 -49.99 22.90
CA ARG A 124 5.33 -49.73 22.48
C ARG A 124 5.19 -49.91 20.97
N LEU A 125 4.10 -50.55 20.56
CA LEU A 125 3.73 -50.69 19.16
C LEU A 125 2.80 -49.55 18.75
N HIS A 126 3.27 -48.68 17.86
CA HIS A 126 2.49 -47.64 17.21
C HIS A 126 2.02 -48.16 15.85
N ARG A 127 0.74 -48.50 15.76
CA ARG A 127 0.18 -49.05 14.52
C ARG A 127 -0.02 -47.97 13.46
N GLN A 128 0.10 -48.33 12.19
CA GLN A 128 -0.32 -47.49 11.04
C GLN A 128 0.12 -46.03 11.20
N CYS A 129 1.43 -45.79 11.23
CA CYS A 129 2.00 -44.45 11.43
C CYS A 129 3.26 -44.23 10.58
N CYS A 130 3.60 -42.96 10.37
CA CYS A 130 4.88 -42.51 9.81
C CYS A 130 5.65 -41.68 10.84
N SER A 131 6.98 -41.57 10.68
CA SER A 131 7.73 -40.58 11.44
C SER A 131 7.52 -39.19 10.84
N GLY A 132 7.68 -38.15 11.64
CA GLY A 132 7.65 -36.78 11.16
C GLY A 132 8.69 -36.53 10.06
N ARG A 133 9.88 -37.14 10.20
CA ARG A 133 10.96 -37.01 9.21
C ARG A 133 10.61 -37.63 7.85
N GLU A 134 10.15 -38.88 7.82
CA GLU A 134 9.76 -39.51 6.54
C GLU A 134 8.57 -38.82 5.91
N LEU A 135 7.65 -38.24 6.70
CA LEU A 135 6.53 -37.47 6.16
C LEU A 135 7.03 -36.19 5.46
N VAL A 136 7.96 -35.46 6.08
CA VAL A 136 8.61 -34.28 5.48
C VAL A 136 9.39 -34.66 4.23
N ASP A 137 10.19 -35.73 4.29
CA ASP A 137 10.98 -36.22 3.16
C ASP A 137 10.08 -36.64 2.00
N GLY A 138 8.97 -37.33 2.30
CA GLY A 138 7.95 -37.71 1.32
C GLY A 138 7.33 -36.50 0.65
N ILE A 139 6.88 -35.49 1.41
CA ILE A 139 6.29 -34.25 0.86
C ILE A 139 7.27 -33.50 -0.03
N LEU A 140 8.54 -33.38 0.37
CA LEU A 140 9.57 -32.72 -0.43
C LEU A 140 9.84 -33.45 -1.74
N ALA A 141 9.87 -34.78 -1.70
CA ALA A 141 10.13 -35.59 -2.87
C ALA A 141 8.97 -35.61 -3.89
N LEU A 142 7.75 -35.24 -3.49
CA LEU A 142 6.64 -35.01 -4.44
C LEU A 142 6.91 -33.84 -5.40
N GLY A 143 7.77 -32.88 -5.04
CA GLY A 143 8.13 -31.76 -5.92
C GLY A 143 6.99 -30.78 -6.25
N LEU A 144 5.88 -30.81 -5.50
CA LEU A 144 4.65 -30.03 -5.77
C LEU A 144 4.72 -28.58 -5.24
N GLY A 145 5.79 -27.85 -5.58
CA GLY A 145 5.99 -26.46 -5.18
C GLY A 145 6.48 -26.25 -3.74
N VAL A 146 6.75 -27.34 -3.01
CA VAL A 146 7.37 -27.34 -1.68
C VAL A 146 8.86 -27.54 -1.83
N HIS A 147 9.66 -26.52 -1.50
CA HIS A 147 11.10 -26.48 -1.80
C HIS A 147 11.98 -26.47 -0.55
N SER A 148 11.38 -26.42 0.65
CA SER A 148 12.11 -26.31 1.92
C SER A 148 11.43 -27.16 3.00
N ARG A 149 12.24 -27.69 3.92
CA ARG A 149 11.73 -28.47 5.06
C ARG A 149 10.75 -27.65 5.89
N SER A 150 10.99 -26.35 6.08
CA SER A 150 10.09 -25.45 6.81
C SER A 150 8.71 -25.34 6.15
N GLN A 151 8.61 -25.28 4.83
CA GLN A 151 7.31 -25.33 4.13
C GLN A 151 6.59 -26.65 4.36
N ALA A 152 7.30 -27.78 4.28
CA ALA A 152 6.71 -29.10 4.54
C ALA A 152 6.24 -29.25 6.00
N VAL A 153 7.02 -28.76 6.96
CA VAL A 153 6.64 -28.68 8.39
C VAL A 153 5.38 -27.82 8.56
N GLY A 154 5.31 -26.66 7.89
CA GLY A 154 4.12 -25.82 7.91
C GLY A 154 2.86 -26.52 7.37
N ILE A 155 2.98 -27.26 6.26
CA ILE A 155 1.89 -28.09 5.72
C ILE A 155 1.44 -29.13 6.74
N CYS A 156 2.39 -29.85 7.36
CA CYS A 156 2.07 -30.86 8.36
C CYS A 156 1.44 -30.25 9.62
N GLN A 157 1.87 -29.06 10.02
CA GLN A 157 1.28 -28.32 11.13
C GLN A 157 -0.17 -27.93 10.84
N VAL A 158 -0.48 -27.44 9.64
CA VAL A 158 -1.87 -27.15 9.21
C VAL A 158 -2.74 -28.41 9.30
N LEU A 159 -2.25 -29.54 8.81
CA LEU A 159 -2.99 -30.80 8.88
C LEU A 159 -3.19 -31.24 10.34
N LEU A 160 -2.20 -31.03 11.20
CA LEU A 160 -2.27 -31.37 12.63
C LEU A 160 -3.28 -30.48 13.37
N ASP A 161 -3.25 -29.16 13.13
CA ASP A 161 -4.14 -28.18 13.75
C ASP A 161 -5.61 -28.41 13.39
N GLU A 162 -5.88 -28.76 12.12
CA GLU A 162 -7.24 -29.06 11.64
C GLU A 162 -7.65 -30.52 11.88
N GLY A 163 -6.76 -31.36 12.42
CA GLY A 163 -7.05 -32.77 12.71
C GLY A 163 -7.12 -33.68 11.47
N ALA A 164 -6.60 -33.25 10.32
CA ALA A 164 -6.34 -34.10 9.15
C ALA A 164 -5.06 -34.96 9.31
N LEU A 165 -4.23 -34.65 10.29
CA LEU A 165 -3.10 -35.43 10.78
C LEU A 165 -3.19 -35.47 12.30
N CYS A 166 -2.76 -36.56 12.92
CA CYS A 166 -2.77 -36.70 14.37
C CYS A 166 -1.40 -37.19 14.85
N HIS A 167 -0.84 -36.53 15.86
CA HIS A 167 0.30 -37.09 16.57
C HIS A 167 -0.13 -38.29 17.42
N VAL A 168 0.64 -39.37 17.42
CA VAL A 168 0.29 -40.62 18.13
C VAL A 168 0.21 -40.44 19.65
N LYS A 169 0.89 -39.43 20.21
CA LYS A 169 0.78 -39.04 21.63
C LYS A 169 -0.09 -37.80 21.85
N HIS A 170 -0.83 -37.34 20.84
CA HIS A 170 -1.65 -36.12 20.90
C HIS A 170 -0.85 -34.85 21.24
N ASP A 171 0.37 -34.76 20.70
CA ASP A 171 1.11 -33.49 20.70
C ASP A 171 0.49 -32.59 19.63
N TRP A 172 0.39 -31.30 19.94
CA TRP A 172 -0.19 -30.29 19.05
C TRP A 172 0.86 -29.67 18.13
N THR A 173 2.15 -29.92 18.37
CA THR A 173 3.24 -29.46 17.51
C THR A 173 3.73 -30.56 16.57
N PHE A 174 3.86 -30.23 15.28
CA PHE A 174 4.53 -31.08 14.33
C PHE A 174 6.05 -30.96 14.50
N GLN A 175 6.73 -32.10 14.57
CA GLN A 175 8.16 -32.20 14.77
C GLN A 175 8.77 -33.06 13.66
N ASP A 176 9.66 -32.45 12.89
CA ASP A 176 10.47 -33.10 11.85
C ASP A 176 11.58 -33.96 12.48
N ARG A 177 11.19 -35.11 13.07
CA ARG A 177 12.08 -36.02 13.79
C ARG A 177 11.66 -37.49 13.58
N ASP A 178 12.65 -38.38 13.56
CA ASP A 178 12.45 -39.82 13.41
C ASP A 178 11.65 -40.46 14.58
N ALA A 179 11.81 -39.92 15.79
CA ALA A 179 11.19 -40.44 17.01
C ALA A 179 9.77 -39.90 17.30
N GLN A 180 9.22 -39.07 16.39
CA GLN A 180 7.88 -38.50 16.51
C GLN A 180 6.98 -39.12 15.46
N PHE A 181 5.84 -39.69 15.88
CA PHE A 181 5.00 -40.52 15.02
C PHE A 181 3.63 -39.89 14.79
N TYR A 182 3.17 -39.91 13.54
CA TYR A 182 1.92 -39.31 13.10
C TYR A 182 1.05 -40.31 12.32
N ARG A 183 -0.26 -40.08 12.33
CA ARG A 183 -1.27 -40.90 11.63
C ARG A 183 -2.28 -40.00 10.93
N PHE A 184 -2.69 -40.36 9.73
CA PHE A 184 -3.85 -39.79 9.05
C PHE A 184 -5.14 -40.44 9.59
N PRO A 185 -6.14 -39.68 10.05
CA PRO A 185 -7.39 -40.23 10.54
C PRO A 185 -8.29 -40.72 9.40
N GLY A 186 -9.02 -41.81 9.65
CA GLY A 186 -9.90 -42.44 8.68
C GLY A 186 -9.31 -43.68 8.01
N PRO A 187 -10.07 -44.34 7.11
CA PRO A 187 -9.59 -45.50 6.37
C PRO A 187 -8.52 -45.12 5.34
N GLU A 188 -7.65 -46.07 5.02
CA GLU A 188 -6.66 -45.91 3.95
C GLU A 188 -7.36 -45.59 2.61
N PRO A 189 -6.95 -44.54 1.89
CA PRO A 189 -7.59 -44.15 0.64
C PRO A 189 -7.38 -45.21 -0.45
N GLN A 190 -8.45 -45.56 -1.17
CA GLN A 190 -8.38 -46.50 -2.30
C GLN A 190 -7.55 -45.91 -3.46
N PRO A 191 -6.78 -46.73 -4.19
CA PRO A 191 -6.12 -46.31 -5.43
C PRO A 191 -7.19 -45.99 -6.49
N ALA A 192 -7.15 -44.80 -7.09
CA ALA A 192 -8.07 -44.39 -8.15
C ALA A 192 -7.33 -43.82 -9.37
N GLY A 193 -8.03 -43.75 -10.51
CA GLY A 193 -7.49 -43.39 -11.84
C GLY A 193 -6.69 -42.08 -11.89
N THR A 194 -5.67 -42.08 -12.75
CA THR A 194 -4.45 -41.26 -12.61
C THR A 194 -4.57 -39.79 -13.02
N HIS A 195 -5.52 -39.38 -13.87
CA HIS A 195 -5.42 -38.06 -14.52
C HIS A 195 -6.07 -36.88 -13.78
N ASP A 196 -7.28 -37.01 -13.23
CA ASP A 196 -7.94 -35.87 -12.53
C ASP A 196 -7.36 -35.59 -11.13
N VAL A 197 -6.56 -36.53 -10.60
CA VAL A 197 -6.05 -36.51 -9.23
C VAL A 197 -4.86 -35.57 -9.06
N GLU A 198 -3.98 -35.45 -10.06
CA GLU A 198 -2.77 -34.63 -9.95
C GLU A 198 -3.09 -33.14 -9.86
N GLU A 199 -4.07 -32.67 -10.65
CA GLU A 199 -4.48 -31.28 -10.63
C GLU A 199 -5.14 -30.87 -9.30
N GLU A 200 -6.03 -31.71 -8.75
CA GLU A 200 -6.62 -31.48 -7.42
C GLU A 200 -5.54 -31.49 -6.33
N LEU A 201 -4.53 -32.35 -6.47
CA LEU A 201 -3.42 -32.42 -5.52
C LEU A 201 -2.56 -31.15 -5.56
N VAL A 202 -2.26 -30.59 -6.73
CA VAL A 202 -1.53 -29.32 -6.84
C VAL A 202 -2.29 -28.19 -6.16
N GLU A 203 -3.62 -28.12 -6.31
CA GLU A 203 -4.47 -27.14 -5.62
C GLU A 203 -4.49 -27.35 -4.11
N ALA A 204 -4.63 -28.61 -3.66
CA ALA A 204 -4.54 -28.99 -2.26
C ALA A 204 -3.20 -28.59 -1.63
N MET A 205 -2.09 -28.86 -2.32
CA MET A 205 -0.74 -28.50 -1.87
C MET A 205 -0.55 -26.98 -1.82
N ALA A 206 -1.11 -26.24 -2.78
CA ALA A 206 -1.07 -24.79 -2.77
C ALA A 206 -1.86 -24.20 -1.58
N LEU A 207 -3.04 -24.75 -1.26
CA LEU A 207 -3.84 -24.34 -0.10
C LEU A 207 -3.07 -24.58 1.22
N LEU A 208 -2.52 -25.78 1.40
CA LEU A 208 -1.75 -26.13 2.61
C LEU A 208 -0.49 -25.28 2.73
N SER A 209 0.23 -25.06 1.62
CA SER A 209 1.43 -24.22 1.59
C SER A 209 1.14 -22.76 1.91
N GLN A 210 -0.04 -22.25 1.53
CA GLN A 210 -0.48 -20.88 1.84
C GLN A 210 -0.75 -20.71 3.34
N ARG A 211 -1.30 -21.73 4.00
CA ARG A 211 -1.64 -21.70 5.44
C ARG A 211 -0.47 -22.06 6.36
N GLY A 212 0.52 -22.79 5.85
CA GLY A 212 1.67 -23.26 6.63
C GLY A 212 2.36 -22.18 7.48
N PRO A 213 2.70 -21.00 6.93
CA PRO A 213 3.35 -19.95 7.70
C PRO A 213 2.53 -19.42 8.88
N ASP A 214 1.20 -19.35 8.78
CA ASP A 214 0.32 -18.92 9.87
C ASP A 214 0.26 -19.97 10.99
N ALA A 215 0.22 -21.24 10.62
CA ALA A 215 0.29 -22.36 11.56
C ALA A 215 1.63 -22.35 12.31
N LEU A 216 2.76 -22.13 11.61
CA LEU A 216 4.08 -22.00 12.23
C LEU A 216 4.19 -20.78 13.15
N LEU A 217 3.61 -19.64 12.76
CA LEU A 217 3.55 -18.46 13.63
C LEU A 217 2.77 -18.75 14.92
N THR A 218 1.63 -19.44 14.80
CA THR A 218 0.83 -19.87 15.96
C THR A 218 1.64 -20.76 16.90
N VAL A 219 2.41 -21.71 16.33
CA VAL A 219 3.30 -22.58 17.10
C VAL A 219 4.37 -21.77 17.84
N ALA A 220 5.04 -20.85 17.14
CA ALA A 220 6.06 -19.98 17.72
C ALA A 220 5.50 -19.14 18.89
N LEU A 221 4.30 -18.57 18.73
CA LEU A 221 3.63 -17.78 19.76
C LEU A 221 3.19 -18.61 20.98
N ARG A 222 2.78 -19.87 20.77
CA ARG A 222 2.39 -20.79 21.85
C ARG A 222 3.57 -21.30 22.67
N LYS A 223 4.79 -21.30 22.14
CA LYS A 223 6.00 -21.61 22.91
C LYS A 223 6.23 -20.52 23.98
N SER A 224 6.77 -20.93 25.12
CA SER A 224 7.25 -19.98 26.12
C SER A 224 8.40 -19.14 25.53
N PRO A 225 8.51 -17.84 25.88
CA PRO A 225 9.60 -16.95 25.43
C PRO A 225 11.00 -17.57 25.39
N GLY A 226 11.42 -18.29 26.45
CA GLY A 226 12.75 -18.90 26.54
C GLY A 226 12.99 -20.15 25.68
N GLN A 227 11.99 -20.63 24.94
CA GLN A 227 12.08 -21.82 24.08
C GLN A 227 12.03 -21.49 22.58
N ARG A 228 11.90 -20.21 22.21
CA ARG A 228 11.84 -19.75 20.81
C ARG A 228 13.23 -19.71 20.19
N THR A 229 13.33 -20.11 18.93
CA THR A 229 14.57 -19.95 18.14
C THR A 229 14.65 -18.55 17.50
N ASP A 230 15.83 -18.13 17.05
CA ASP A 230 16.00 -16.84 16.36
C ASP A 230 15.11 -16.71 15.11
N GLU A 231 14.94 -17.81 14.36
CA GLU A 231 14.04 -17.86 13.20
C GLU A 231 12.56 -17.65 13.58
N GLU A 232 12.14 -18.18 14.73
CA GLU A 232 10.78 -17.99 15.27
C GLU A 232 10.58 -16.57 15.78
N LEU A 233 11.60 -15.97 16.39
CA LEU A 233 11.58 -14.57 16.81
C LEU A 233 11.46 -13.63 15.61
N ASP A 234 12.21 -13.89 14.53
CA ASP A 234 12.10 -13.13 13.29
C ASP A 234 10.71 -13.30 12.65
N LEU A 235 10.13 -14.51 12.65
CA LEU A 235 8.77 -14.74 12.16
C LEU A 235 7.72 -13.93 12.94
N ILE A 236 7.81 -13.92 14.27
CA ILE A 236 6.92 -13.11 15.12
C ILE A 236 7.14 -11.62 14.86
N PHE A 237 8.39 -11.17 14.76
CA PHE A 237 8.74 -9.79 14.48
C PHE A 237 8.14 -9.29 13.16
N GLU A 238 8.31 -10.06 12.08
CA GLU A 238 7.77 -9.70 10.76
C GLU A 238 6.24 -9.55 10.80
N GLU A 239 5.53 -10.35 11.59
CA GLU A 239 4.08 -10.19 11.79
C GLU A 239 3.75 -8.94 12.62
N LEU A 240 4.50 -8.68 13.69
CA LEU A 240 4.31 -7.48 14.53
C LEU A 240 4.47 -6.17 13.75
N VAL A 241 5.25 -6.15 12.66
CA VAL A 241 5.36 -4.97 11.80
C VAL A 241 4.00 -4.55 11.21
N HIS A 242 3.06 -5.48 11.07
CA HIS A 242 1.76 -5.27 10.41
C HIS A 242 0.58 -5.12 11.38
N ILE A 243 0.80 -5.26 12.69
CA ILE A 243 -0.26 -5.14 13.69
C ILE A 243 -0.46 -3.68 14.11
N LYS A 244 -1.71 -3.20 14.00
CA LYS A 244 -2.11 -1.81 14.32
C LYS A 244 -1.65 -1.35 15.71
N ALA A 245 -1.90 -2.15 16.74
CA ALA A 245 -1.53 -1.87 18.13
C ALA A 245 -0.05 -1.52 18.33
N VAL A 246 0.86 -2.09 17.54
CA VAL A 246 2.31 -1.92 17.71
C VAL A 246 2.95 -1.17 16.53
N ALA A 247 2.17 -0.77 15.52
CA ALA A 247 2.68 -0.16 14.29
C ALA A 247 3.56 1.08 14.56
N HIS A 248 3.16 1.88 15.56
CA HIS A 248 3.82 3.12 16.00
C HIS A 248 5.10 2.90 16.82
N LEU A 249 5.37 1.66 17.27
CA LEU A 249 6.55 1.34 18.05
C LEU A 249 7.78 1.17 17.15
N SER A 250 8.97 1.51 17.67
CA SER A 250 10.22 1.30 16.95
C SER A 250 10.46 -0.19 16.67
N ASN A 251 11.28 -0.50 15.65
CA ASN A 251 11.63 -1.89 15.34
C ASN A 251 12.38 -2.57 16.49
N SER A 252 13.13 -1.80 17.28
CA SER A 252 13.81 -2.28 18.48
C SER A 252 12.80 -2.77 19.52
N VAL A 253 11.77 -1.96 19.82
CA VAL A 253 10.68 -2.33 20.73
C VAL A 253 9.94 -3.56 20.19
N LYS A 254 9.64 -3.62 18.90
CA LYS A 254 8.97 -4.78 18.27
C LYS A 254 9.78 -6.07 18.42
N ARG A 255 11.11 -6.02 18.31
CA ARG A 255 11.98 -7.19 18.52
C ARG A 255 11.99 -7.65 19.97
N GLU A 256 12.03 -6.71 20.91
CA GLU A 256 11.91 -7.03 22.34
C GLU A 256 10.52 -7.63 22.64
N LEU A 257 9.45 -7.11 22.03
CA LEU A 257 8.10 -7.68 22.13
C LEU A 257 8.05 -9.11 21.58
N ALA A 258 8.59 -9.37 20.39
CA ALA A 258 8.64 -10.72 19.81
C ALA A 258 9.29 -11.74 20.77
N ALA A 259 10.32 -11.30 21.51
CA ALA A 259 11.03 -12.12 22.49
C ALA A 259 10.23 -12.42 23.77
N VAL A 260 9.16 -11.69 24.08
CA VAL A 260 8.47 -11.78 25.39
C VAL A 260 6.98 -12.07 25.31
N LEU A 261 6.36 -11.86 24.15
CA LEU A 261 4.91 -12.01 23.97
C LEU A 261 4.43 -13.39 24.41
N LEU A 262 3.30 -13.44 25.09
CA LEU A 262 2.61 -14.65 25.49
C LEU A 262 1.35 -14.83 24.66
N PHE A 263 1.06 -16.05 24.22
CA PHE A 263 -0.19 -16.38 23.55
C PHE A 263 -1.25 -16.79 24.57
N GLU A 264 -2.37 -16.06 24.63
CA GLU A 264 -3.46 -16.32 25.56
C GLU A 264 -4.79 -16.59 24.82
N PRO A 265 -5.20 -17.86 24.66
CA PRO A 265 -6.46 -18.23 24.03
C PRO A 265 -7.61 -18.34 25.02
N HIS A 266 -8.82 -17.96 24.59
CA HIS A 266 -10.06 -18.06 25.36
C HIS A 266 -11.19 -18.57 24.46
N SER A 267 -11.85 -19.65 24.88
CA SER A 267 -12.79 -20.37 24.01
C SER A 267 -14.22 -19.81 24.00
N LYS A 268 -14.68 -19.20 25.09
CA LYS A 268 -16.12 -18.91 25.29
C LYS A 268 -16.44 -17.40 25.27
N ALA A 269 -17.40 -17.02 24.43
CA ALA A 269 -18.01 -15.69 24.45
C ALA A 269 -18.62 -15.38 25.83
N GLY A 270 -18.57 -14.12 26.24
CA GLY A 270 -19.02 -13.67 27.56
C GLY A 270 -18.00 -13.87 28.68
N THR A 271 -16.85 -14.50 28.41
CA THR A 271 -15.75 -14.57 29.38
C THR A 271 -15.27 -13.18 29.73
N VAL A 272 -15.22 -12.85 31.02
CA VAL A 272 -14.65 -11.59 31.52
C VAL A 272 -13.15 -11.78 31.68
N LEU A 273 -12.36 -11.05 30.89
CA LEU A 273 -10.89 -11.16 30.93
C LEU A 273 -10.32 -10.47 32.16
N PHE A 274 -10.86 -9.31 32.51
CA PHE A 274 -10.66 -8.62 33.79
C PHE A 274 -11.77 -7.58 34.00
N SER A 275 -11.95 -7.17 35.26
CA SER A 275 -12.96 -6.21 35.68
C SER A 275 -12.38 -4.83 35.96
N GLN A 276 -13.19 -3.79 35.77
CA GLN A 276 -12.84 -2.44 36.20
C GLN A 276 -12.55 -2.40 37.70
N GLY A 277 -11.41 -1.83 38.07
CA GLY A 277 -10.93 -1.77 39.46
C GLY A 277 -9.91 -2.86 39.80
N ASP A 278 -9.76 -3.90 38.97
CA ASP A 278 -8.73 -4.91 39.15
C ASP A 278 -7.33 -4.30 39.01
N LYS A 279 -6.31 -4.98 39.55
CA LYS A 279 -4.92 -4.55 39.38
C LYS A 279 -4.47 -4.71 37.92
N GLY A 280 -3.83 -3.69 37.37
CA GLY A 280 -3.19 -3.77 36.04
C GLY A 280 -1.92 -4.63 36.07
N THR A 281 -1.98 -5.84 35.49
CA THR A 281 -0.85 -6.78 35.47
C THR A 281 -0.30 -7.07 34.07
N SER A 282 -1.10 -6.86 33.03
CA SER A 282 -0.72 -7.19 31.65
C SER A 282 -1.35 -6.25 30.63
N TRP A 283 -0.70 -6.12 29.47
CA TRP A 283 -1.18 -5.45 28.27
C TRP A 283 -1.53 -6.52 27.22
N TYR A 284 -2.60 -6.31 26.45
CA TYR A 284 -3.14 -7.29 25.51
C TYR A 284 -3.34 -6.68 24.13
N ILE A 285 -3.01 -7.44 23.11
CA ILE A 285 -3.30 -7.17 21.70
C ILE A 285 -4.26 -8.25 21.22
N ILE A 286 -5.35 -7.86 20.57
CA ILE A 286 -6.33 -8.79 20.00
C ILE A 286 -5.75 -9.36 18.72
N TRP A 287 -5.38 -10.64 18.73
CA TRP A 287 -4.86 -11.32 17.55
C TRP A 287 -5.98 -12.00 16.75
N LYS A 288 -6.93 -12.60 17.46
CA LYS A 288 -8.16 -13.15 16.91
C LYS A 288 -9.34 -12.80 17.80
N GLY A 289 -10.46 -12.41 17.20
CA GLY A 289 -11.71 -12.17 17.90
C GLY A 289 -12.02 -10.70 18.23
N SER A 290 -12.93 -10.49 19.17
CA SER A 290 -13.41 -9.15 19.55
C SER A 290 -13.89 -9.12 21.00
N VAL A 291 -13.78 -7.93 21.60
CA VAL A 291 -14.13 -7.72 23.01
C VAL A 291 -14.94 -6.44 23.19
N ASN A 292 -15.82 -6.47 24.17
CA ASN A 292 -16.58 -5.32 24.63
C ASN A 292 -15.86 -4.64 25.80
N VAL A 293 -15.77 -3.31 25.73
CA VAL A 293 -15.22 -2.45 26.79
C VAL A 293 -16.38 -1.85 27.57
N VAL A 294 -16.54 -2.26 28.82
CA VAL A 294 -17.67 -1.86 29.69
C VAL A 294 -17.16 -1.08 30.88
N THR A 295 -17.79 0.06 31.20
CA THR A 295 -17.43 0.86 32.38
C THR A 295 -18.64 1.09 33.29
N ARG A 296 -18.41 1.05 34.60
CA ARG A 296 -19.39 1.41 35.62
C ARG A 296 -19.84 2.86 35.40
N GLY A 297 -21.14 3.06 35.24
CA GLY A 297 -21.76 4.37 34.99
C GLY A 297 -21.99 4.74 33.52
N LYS A 298 -21.29 4.11 32.55
CA LYS A 298 -21.53 4.35 31.11
C LYS A 298 -22.00 3.12 30.34
N GLY A 299 -21.90 1.91 30.90
CA GLY A 299 -22.23 0.67 30.20
C GLY A 299 -21.20 0.34 29.12
N LEU A 300 -21.66 -0.18 27.98
CA LEU A 300 -20.81 -0.51 26.82
C LEU A 300 -20.27 0.78 26.18
N VAL A 301 -18.96 1.00 26.28
CA VAL A 301 -18.29 2.18 25.75
C VAL A 301 -17.90 1.98 24.29
N THR A 302 -17.31 0.83 23.98
CA THR A 302 -16.87 0.48 22.62
C THR A 302 -16.67 -1.02 22.48
N THR A 303 -16.51 -1.48 21.24
CA THR A 303 -16.03 -2.83 20.89
C THR A 303 -14.67 -2.70 20.23
N LEU A 304 -13.71 -3.48 20.68
CA LEU A 304 -12.38 -3.62 20.09
C LEU A 304 -12.32 -4.90 19.26
N HIS A 305 -11.58 -4.86 18.16
CA HIS A 305 -11.49 -5.94 17.18
C HIS A 305 -10.03 -6.35 16.96
N GLU A 306 -9.83 -7.37 16.12
CA GLU A 306 -8.50 -7.83 15.70
C GLU A 306 -7.58 -6.66 15.31
N GLY A 307 -6.37 -6.66 15.87
CA GLY A 307 -5.36 -5.61 15.71
C GLY A 307 -5.43 -4.47 16.73
N ASP A 308 -6.52 -4.32 17.47
CA ASP A 308 -6.62 -3.37 18.59
C ASP A 308 -5.95 -3.91 19.86
N ASP A 309 -5.67 -3.03 20.82
CA ASP A 309 -5.09 -3.38 22.11
C ASP A 309 -5.83 -2.77 23.29
N PHE A 310 -5.60 -3.32 24.48
CA PHE A 310 -6.18 -2.82 25.73
C PHE A 310 -5.35 -3.19 26.95
N GLY A 311 -5.60 -2.47 28.04
CA GLY A 311 -4.94 -2.71 29.33
C GLY A 311 -3.60 -2.00 29.51
N GLN A 312 -3.08 -1.31 28.48
CA GLN A 312 -1.83 -0.55 28.54
C GLN A 312 -1.87 0.57 29.59
N LEU A 313 -2.99 1.30 29.69
CA LEU A 313 -3.15 2.44 30.59
C LEU A 313 -2.89 2.10 32.06
N ALA A 314 -3.31 0.91 32.49
CA ALA A 314 -3.13 0.45 33.87
C ALA A 314 -1.65 0.12 34.19
N LEU A 315 -0.85 -0.19 33.18
CA LEU A 315 0.59 -0.41 33.33
C LEU A 315 1.36 0.91 33.41
N VAL A 316 1.06 1.83 32.50
CA VAL A 316 1.75 3.13 32.39
C VAL A 316 1.53 4.00 33.63
N ASN A 317 0.29 4.08 34.12
CA ASN A 317 -0.06 4.94 35.24
C ASN A 317 0.01 4.25 36.62
N ASP A 318 0.44 2.98 36.65
CA ASP A 318 0.33 2.12 37.84
C ASP A 318 -1.05 2.18 38.52
N ALA A 319 -2.10 2.15 37.71
CA ALA A 319 -3.47 2.40 38.12
C ALA A 319 -4.34 1.12 38.02
N PRO A 320 -5.47 1.05 38.75
CA PRO A 320 -6.47 0.00 38.55
C PRO A 320 -7.04 0.00 37.11
N ARG A 321 -7.58 -1.13 36.66
CA ARG A 321 -8.23 -1.27 35.34
C ARG A 321 -9.36 -0.26 35.20
N ALA A 322 -9.32 0.54 34.14
CA ALA A 322 -10.31 1.60 33.89
C ALA A 322 -11.68 1.07 33.39
N ALA A 323 -11.69 -0.14 32.83
CA ALA A 323 -12.88 -0.77 32.25
C ALA A 323 -12.83 -2.30 32.45
N THR A 324 -13.99 -2.93 32.39
CA THR A 324 -14.17 -4.38 32.29
C THR A 324 -14.08 -4.80 30.82
N ILE A 325 -13.33 -5.87 30.53
CA ILE A 325 -13.19 -6.44 29.19
C ILE A 325 -13.91 -7.78 29.12
N ILE A 326 -14.84 -7.90 28.17
CA ILE A 326 -15.69 -9.08 28.01
C ILE A 326 -15.58 -9.59 26.58
N LEU A 327 -15.31 -10.89 26.40
CA LEU A 327 -15.27 -11.51 25.08
C LEU A 327 -16.63 -11.43 24.40
N ARG A 328 -16.64 -10.98 23.14
CA ARG A 328 -17.86 -10.88 22.33
C ARG A 328 -18.13 -12.16 21.54
N GLU A 329 -17.07 -12.87 21.14
CA GLU A 329 -17.15 -14.10 20.34
C GLU A 329 -16.34 -15.26 20.96
N ASN A 330 -16.58 -16.47 20.46
CA ASN A 330 -15.84 -17.66 20.87
C ASN A 330 -14.42 -17.65 20.27
N ASN A 331 -13.51 -18.42 20.85
CA ASN A 331 -12.15 -18.64 20.33
C ASN A 331 -11.35 -17.34 20.07
N CYS A 332 -11.40 -16.40 21.03
CA CYS A 332 -10.55 -15.21 20.98
C CYS A 332 -9.10 -15.57 21.35
N HIS A 333 -8.14 -14.97 20.65
CA HIS A 333 -6.71 -15.12 20.93
C HIS A 333 -6.08 -13.76 21.18
N PHE A 334 -5.31 -13.64 22.26
CA PHE A 334 -4.60 -12.41 22.62
C PHE A 334 -3.09 -12.64 22.62
N LEU A 335 -2.34 -11.62 22.19
CA LEU A 335 -0.91 -11.52 22.49
C LEU A 335 -0.78 -10.66 23.76
N ARG A 336 -0.20 -11.24 24.80
CA ARG A 336 -0.09 -10.61 26.13
C ARG A 336 1.35 -10.25 26.45
N VAL A 337 1.55 -9.08 27.03
CA VAL A 337 2.80 -8.64 27.65
C VAL A 337 2.57 -8.44 29.14
N ASP A 338 3.33 -9.13 29.98
CA ASP A 338 3.24 -8.96 31.43
C ASP A 338 3.97 -7.69 31.90
N LYS A 339 3.51 -7.10 33.00
CA LYS A 339 4.01 -5.81 33.50
C LYS A 339 5.52 -5.77 33.73
N GLN A 340 6.11 -6.89 34.15
CA GLN A 340 7.56 -6.98 34.35
C GLN A 340 8.32 -6.84 33.05
N ASP A 341 7.90 -7.56 32.00
CA ASP A 341 8.46 -7.43 30.65
C ASP A 341 8.21 -6.05 30.06
N PHE A 342 6.98 -5.52 30.21
CA PHE A 342 6.63 -4.17 29.78
C PHE A 342 7.59 -3.12 30.38
N ASN A 343 7.80 -3.15 31.70
CA ASN A 343 8.70 -2.24 32.39
C ASN A 343 10.17 -2.46 32.01
N ARG A 344 10.59 -3.72 31.79
CA ARG A 344 11.96 -4.02 31.32
C ARG A 344 12.19 -3.42 29.93
N ILE A 345 11.27 -3.63 28.99
CA ILE A 345 11.36 -3.10 27.63
C ILE A 345 11.46 -1.58 27.65
N ILE A 346 10.64 -0.90 28.46
CA ILE A 346 10.72 0.57 28.60
C ILE A 346 12.12 1.00 29.07
N LYS A 347 12.66 0.36 30.11
CA LYS A 347 14.01 0.66 30.63
C LYS A 347 15.10 0.39 29.61
N ASP A 348 15.00 -0.71 28.87
CA ASP A 348 16.00 -1.09 27.86
C ASP A 348 15.98 -0.12 26.67
N VAL A 349 14.78 0.31 26.25
CA VAL A 349 14.63 1.33 25.21
C VAL A 349 15.19 2.67 25.69
N GLU A 350 14.89 3.08 26.92
CA GLU A 350 15.45 4.30 27.51
C GLU A 350 16.98 4.24 27.60
N ALA A 351 17.55 3.11 28.03
CA ALA A 351 19.00 2.90 28.11
C ALA A 351 19.69 2.86 26.74
N LYS A 352 18.99 2.41 25.69
CA LYS A 352 19.47 2.45 24.30
C LYS A 352 19.28 3.83 23.65
N THR A 353 18.50 4.73 24.26
CA THR A 353 18.20 6.06 23.73
C THR A 353 19.20 7.09 24.27
N MET A 354 19.81 7.86 23.37
CA MET A 354 20.62 9.03 23.73
C MET A 354 19.91 10.30 23.30
N ARG A 355 19.79 11.24 24.24
CA ARG A 355 19.21 12.57 24.01
C ARG A 355 20.35 13.60 24.06
N LEU A 356 20.60 14.27 22.94
CA LEU A 356 21.51 15.40 22.87
C LEU A 356 20.74 16.67 23.21
N GLU A 357 21.26 17.41 24.19
CA GLU A 357 20.69 18.68 24.63
C GLU A 357 21.60 19.85 24.27
N GLU A 358 21.01 20.92 23.75
CA GLU A 358 21.66 22.21 23.58
C GLU A 358 20.84 23.27 24.29
N HIS A 359 21.50 24.07 25.14
CA HIS A 359 20.84 25.13 25.93
C HIS A 359 19.63 24.61 26.75
N GLY A 360 19.74 23.40 27.30
CA GLY A 360 18.69 22.77 28.11
C GLY A 360 17.47 22.28 27.32
N LYS A 361 17.57 22.20 25.98
CA LYS A 361 16.52 21.64 25.12
C LYS A 361 17.05 20.43 24.38
N VAL A 362 16.28 19.35 24.36
CA VAL A 362 16.59 18.18 23.53
C VAL A 362 16.47 18.60 22.06
N VAL A 363 17.56 18.43 21.30
CA VAL A 363 17.62 18.78 19.87
C VAL A 363 17.77 17.57 18.95
N LEU A 364 18.23 16.43 19.49
CA LEU A 364 18.42 15.20 18.74
C LEU A 364 18.28 13.98 19.66
N VAL A 365 17.55 12.97 19.21
CA VAL A 365 17.33 11.70 19.90
C VAL A 365 17.81 10.57 18.99
N LEU A 366 18.73 9.78 19.52
CA LEU A 366 19.38 8.68 18.83
C LEU A 366 19.09 7.36 19.53
N GLU A 367 18.94 6.28 18.78
CA GLU A 367 18.89 4.93 19.31
C GLU A 367 20.19 4.19 19.00
N ARG A 368 20.76 3.52 20.01
CA ARG A 368 21.94 2.68 19.84
C ARG A 368 21.59 1.36 19.16
N THR A 369 22.18 1.11 18.00
CA THR A 369 22.11 -0.18 17.31
C THR A 369 23.03 -1.20 17.99
N SER A 370 22.44 -2.29 18.50
CA SER A 370 23.21 -3.45 18.98
C SER A 370 23.53 -4.35 17.80
N GLN A 371 24.64 -4.12 17.10
CA GLN A 371 25.15 -5.16 16.19
C GLN A 371 25.68 -6.31 17.04
N GLY A 372 25.11 -7.49 16.81
CA GLY A 372 25.50 -8.74 17.48
C GLY A 372 27.02 -8.92 17.47
N ALA A 373 27.56 -9.27 18.63
CA ALA A 373 28.93 -9.75 18.77
C ALA A 373 29.05 -11.11 18.07
N GLY A 374 29.13 -11.12 16.74
CA GLY A 374 29.61 -12.28 16.01
C GLY A 374 31.09 -12.50 16.37
N PRO A 375 31.51 -13.71 16.79
CA PRO A 375 32.83 -13.93 17.40
C PRO A 375 34.04 -13.72 16.46
N SER A 376 33.86 -13.41 15.18
CA SER A 376 34.95 -13.41 14.19
C SER A 376 35.25 -12.08 13.48
N ARG A 377 34.68 -10.95 13.92
CA ARG A 377 35.06 -9.64 13.34
C ARG A 377 35.36 -8.60 14.42
N PRO A 378 36.62 -8.11 14.52
CA PRO A 378 36.94 -7.04 15.47
C PRO A 378 36.15 -5.77 15.13
N PRO A 379 35.72 -5.00 16.16
CA PRO A 379 34.94 -3.78 15.96
C PRO A 379 35.75 -2.76 15.17
N THR A 380 35.33 -2.41 13.96
CA THR A 380 35.93 -1.32 13.19
C THR A 380 35.49 0.03 13.78
N PRO A 381 36.41 0.92 14.20
CA PRO A 381 36.06 2.24 14.71
C PRO A 381 35.28 3.07 13.67
N GLY A 382 34.19 3.72 14.10
CA GLY A 382 33.46 4.72 13.32
C GLY A 382 32.28 4.21 12.46
N ARG A 383 31.87 2.94 12.52
CA ARG A 383 30.56 2.54 11.97
C ARG A 383 29.47 3.16 12.85
N ASN A 384 28.56 3.95 12.27
CA ASN A 384 27.46 4.61 13.00
C ASN A 384 26.75 3.61 13.91
N ARG A 385 27.04 3.71 15.22
CA ARG A 385 26.41 2.91 16.28
C ARG A 385 25.00 3.36 16.59
N TYR A 386 24.52 4.41 15.94
CA TYR A 386 23.29 5.09 16.29
C TYR A 386 22.40 5.33 15.07
N THR A 387 21.09 5.24 15.27
CA THR A 387 20.04 5.61 14.31
C THR A 387 19.28 6.82 14.81
N VAL A 388 18.95 7.76 13.92
CA VAL A 388 18.15 8.93 14.26
C VAL A 388 16.70 8.50 14.52
N MET A 389 16.18 8.86 15.69
CA MET A 389 14.78 8.65 16.08
C MET A 389 13.99 9.93 15.83
N SER A 390 14.46 11.03 16.44
CA SER A 390 13.90 12.35 16.22
C SER A 390 14.96 13.45 16.37
N GLY A 391 14.70 14.64 15.81
CA GLY A 391 15.60 15.77 15.98
C GLY A 391 15.10 17.05 15.33
N THR A 392 15.79 18.16 15.55
CA THR A 392 15.58 19.39 14.77
C THR A 392 16.10 19.19 13.34
N PRO A 393 15.50 19.85 12.33
CA PRO A 393 15.96 19.74 10.95
C PRO A 393 17.47 19.97 10.79
N GLU A 394 18.00 20.98 11.49
CA GLU A 394 19.41 21.36 11.48
C GLU A 394 20.31 20.27 12.06
N LYS A 395 19.95 19.68 13.21
CA LYS A 395 20.78 18.64 13.84
C LYS A 395 20.76 17.32 13.09
N ILE A 396 19.65 17.00 12.43
CA ILE A 396 19.59 15.85 11.52
C ILE A 396 20.54 16.06 10.33
N LEU A 397 20.55 17.26 9.73
CA LEU A 397 21.46 17.61 8.64
C LEU A 397 22.92 17.61 9.09
N GLU A 398 23.22 18.17 10.26
CA GLU A 398 24.57 18.20 10.84
C GLU A 398 25.14 16.78 11.00
N LEU A 399 24.37 15.88 11.64
CA LEU A 399 24.74 14.49 11.82
C LEU A 399 24.88 13.75 10.48
N LEU A 400 24.00 14.02 9.51
CA LEU A 400 24.10 13.43 8.18
C LEU A 400 25.43 13.81 7.51
N LEU A 401 25.80 15.08 7.54
CA LEU A 401 27.07 15.54 6.98
C LEU A 401 28.26 14.90 7.71
N GLU A 402 28.21 14.77 9.04
CA GLU A 402 29.27 14.09 9.81
C GLU A 402 29.38 12.59 9.51
N ALA A 403 28.25 11.92 9.29
CA ALA A 403 28.21 10.50 8.97
C ALA A 403 28.76 10.18 7.57
N MET A 404 28.65 11.12 6.62
CA MET A 404 29.06 10.93 5.22
C MET A 404 30.58 10.81 5.10
N ARG A 405 31.06 9.69 4.55
CA ARG A 405 32.49 9.49 4.24
C ARG A 405 32.77 9.76 2.75
N PRO A 406 33.99 10.22 2.38
CA PRO A 406 34.38 10.35 0.97
C PRO A 406 34.20 9.05 0.18
N ASP A 407 34.60 7.92 0.77
CA ASP A 407 34.62 6.59 0.13
C ASP A 407 33.40 5.71 0.49
N SER A 408 32.23 6.29 0.70
CA SER A 408 31.05 5.50 1.11
C SER A 408 30.58 4.59 -0.02
N SER A 409 30.56 3.27 0.22
CA SER A 409 30.02 2.29 -0.75
C SER A 409 28.49 2.42 -0.88
N ALA A 410 27.90 1.89 -1.95
CA ALA A 410 26.44 1.82 -2.13
C ALA A 410 25.71 1.03 -1.02
N HIS A 411 26.43 0.18 -0.27
CA HIS A 411 25.90 -0.59 0.86
C HIS A 411 26.13 0.09 2.22
N ASP A 412 26.68 1.31 2.24
CA ASP A 412 26.87 2.06 3.47
C ASP A 412 25.50 2.47 4.05
N PRO A 413 25.20 2.18 5.33
CA PRO A 413 24.02 2.69 6.02
C PRO A 413 23.82 4.20 5.87
N THR A 414 24.90 4.97 5.71
CA THR A 414 24.84 6.41 5.49
C THR A 414 24.21 6.78 4.15
N GLU A 415 24.33 5.96 3.09
CA GLU A 415 23.61 6.20 1.83
C GLU A 415 22.10 6.07 2.02
N THR A 416 21.68 5.15 2.89
CA THR A 416 20.26 5.02 3.25
C THR A 416 19.79 6.24 4.04
N PHE A 417 20.57 6.72 5.00
CA PHE A 417 20.24 7.93 5.77
C PHE A 417 20.16 9.18 4.86
N LEU A 418 21.11 9.34 3.94
CA LEU A 418 21.09 10.40 2.93
C LEU A 418 19.83 10.31 2.06
N SER A 419 19.49 9.11 1.57
CA SER A 419 18.28 8.90 0.78
C SER A 419 17.01 9.20 1.59
N ASP A 420 16.94 8.79 2.85
CA ASP A 420 15.79 9.01 3.71
C ASP A 420 15.58 10.52 3.93
N PHE A 421 16.66 11.26 4.20
CA PHE A 421 16.64 12.72 4.33
C PHE A 421 16.19 13.39 3.02
N LEU A 422 16.83 13.06 1.89
CA LEU A 422 16.55 13.70 0.61
C LEU A 422 15.13 13.43 0.09
N LEU A 423 14.56 12.27 0.36
CA LEU A 423 13.19 11.94 -0.05
C LEU A 423 12.12 12.68 0.77
N THR A 424 12.46 13.10 1.99
CA THR A 424 11.46 13.57 2.98
C THR A 424 11.71 14.96 3.50
N HIS A 425 12.82 15.62 3.13
CA HIS A 425 13.15 16.95 3.64
C HIS A 425 12.01 17.96 3.39
N SER A 426 11.28 17.87 2.27
CA SER A 426 10.18 18.79 1.98
C SER A 426 9.05 18.77 3.01
N VAL A 427 8.97 17.71 3.83
CA VAL A 427 7.98 17.58 4.92
C VAL A 427 8.34 18.41 6.15
N PHE A 428 9.64 18.63 6.40
CA PHE A 428 10.11 19.20 7.66
C PHE A 428 11.17 20.30 7.54
N MET A 429 11.75 20.48 6.36
CA MET A 429 12.81 21.43 6.03
C MET A 429 12.58 21.98 4.61
N PRO A 430 11.84 23.10 4.48
CA PRO A 430 11.63 23.76 3.19
C PRO A 430 12.95 24.08 2.49
N CYS A 431 12.93 24.15 1.16
CA CYS A 431 14.12 24.41 0.35
C CYS A 431 14.90 25.64 0.81
N THR A 432 14.21 26.73 1.16
CA THR A 432 14.85 27.96 1.67
C THR A 432 15.67 27.73 2.94
N GLN A 433 15.15 26.93 3.88
CA GLN A 433 15.84 26.55 5.12
C GLN A 433 17.00 25.60 4.84
N LEU A 434 16.80 24.58 3.99
CA LEU A 434 17.84 23.65 3.58
C LEU A 434 19.02 24.38 2.91
N PHE A 435 18.74 25.26 1.96
CA PHE A 435 19.76 26.03 1.25
C PHE A 435 20.54 26.96 2.19
N ALA A 436 19.84 27.64 3.10
CA ALA A 436 20.48 28.46 4.12
C ALA A 436 21.42 27.64 5.03
N ALA A 437 20.96 26.47 5.50
CA ALA A 437 21.75 25.58 6.35
C ALA A 437 22.97 25.00 5.62
N LEU A 438 22.82 24.59 4.36
CA LEU A 438 23.95 24.09 3.54
C LEU A 438 24.98 25.19 3.29
N LEU A 439 24.55 26.42 2.98
CA LEU A 439 25.46 27.56 2.80
C LEU A 439 26.15 27.94 4.12
N HIS A 440 25.44 27.86 5.25
CA HIS A 440 26.04 28.05 6.57
C HIS A 440 27.15 27.03 6.82
N HIS A 441 26.87 25.72 6.71
CA HIS A 441 27.88 24.68 6.89
C HIS A 441 29.04 24.75 5.87
N PHE A 442 28.82 25.33 4.69
CA PHE A 442 29.88 25.55 3.70
C PHE A 442 30.87 26.64 4.13
N HIS A 443 30.40 27.65 4.87
CA HIS A 443 31.19 28.76 5.37
C HIS A 443 31.73 28.56 6.80
N VAL A 444 31.17 27.62 7.57
CA VAL A 444 31.63 27.33 8.94
C VAL A 444 33.09 26.88 8.90
N GLU A 445 33.95 27.62 9.59
CA GLU A 445 35.32 27.22 9.88
C GLU A 445 35.42 26.69 11.32
N PRO A 446 36.15 25.58 11.56
CA PRO A 446 36.37 25.12 12.93
C PRO A 446 37.16 26.18 13.71
N SER A 447 36.73 26.46 14.94
CA SER A 447 37.50 27.24 15.92
C SER A 447 38.87 26.60 16.15
N GLU A 448 39.92 27.42 16.31
CA GLU A 448 41.32 26.97 16.44
C GLU A 448 41.44 25.80 17.44
N PRO A 449 41.78 24.58 16.99
CA PRO A 449 42.04 23.50 17.92
C PRO A 449 43.36 23.79 18.63
N ALA A 450 43.38 23.71 19.97
CA ALA A 450 44.60 23.73 20.75
C ALA A 450 45.49 22.52 20.37
N GLY A 451 46.34 22.69 19.35
CA GLY A 451 47.31 21.69 18.89
C GLY A 451 47.10 21.07 17.50
N GLY A 452 46.14 21.52 16.68
CA GLY A 452 45.98 21.04 15.30
C GLY A 452 46.80 21.83 14.28
N SER A 453 47.32 21.17 13.23
CA SER A 453 48.06 21.84 12.15
C SER A 453 47.12 22.59 11.18
N GLU A 454 47.61 23.65 10.52
CA GLU A 454 46.85 24.36 9.47
C GLU A 454 46.40 23.42 8.33
N GLN A 455 47.18 22.36 8.08
CA GLN A 455 46.90 21.35 7.07
C GLN A 455 45.70 20.47 7.46
N GLU A 456 45.58 20.07 8.73
CA GLU A 456 44.43 19.31 9.23
C GLU A 456 43.15 20.15 9.16
N ARG A 457 43.21 21.42 9.56
CA ARG A 457 42.09 22.37 9.43
C ARG A 457 41.66 22.51 7.98
N SER A 458 42.61 22.72 7.07
CA SER A 458 42.33 22.82 5.63
C SER A 458 41.70 21.55 5.06
N THR A 459 42.15 20.38 5.53
CA THR A 459 41.62 19.07 5.10
C THR A 459 40.20 18.85 5.62
N TYR A 460 39.94 19.19 6.88
CA TYR A 460 38.59 19.13 7.48
C TYR A 460 37.59 20.00 6.71
N ILE A 461 37.94 21.27 6.45
CA ILE A 461 37.10 22.19 5.67
C ILE A 461 36.84 21.62 4.28
N CYS A 462 37.88 21.13 3.60
CA CYS A 462 37.74 20.53 2.27
C CYS A 462 36.78 19.33 2.30
N ASN A 463 36.94 18.40 3.24
CA ASN A 463 36.07 17.23 3.40
C ASN A 463 34.61 17.61 3.65
N LYS A 464 34.35 18.58 4.55
CA LYS A 464 32.98 19.06 4.83
C LYS A 464 32.32 19.64 3.57
N ARG A 465 33.06 20.46 2.82
CA ARG A 465 32.58 21.03 1.55
C ARG A 465 32.33 19.94 0.50
N GLN A 466 33.16 18.90 0.42
CA GLN A 466 32.92 17.75 -0.46
C GLN A 466 31.64 16.98 -0.09
N GLN A 467 31.36 16.76 1.19
CA GLN A 467 30.13 16.12 1.66
C GLN A 467 28.89 16.93 1.25
N ILE A 468 28.92 18.25 1.42
CA ILE A 468 27.85 19.16 0.98
C ILE A 468 27.64 19.03 -0.54
N LEU A 469 28.72 19.07 -1.33
CA LEU A 469 28.62 18.93 -2.79
C LEU A 469 28.08 17.57 -3.23
N ARG A 470 28.40 16.51 -2.49
CA ARG A 470 27.85 15.17 -2.71
C ARG A 470 26.35 15.13 -2.41
N LEU A 471 25.93 15.67 -1.27
CA LEU A 471 24.51 15.80 -0.91
C LEU A 471 23.74 16.58 -1.97
N VAL A 472 24.25 17.75 -2.37
CA VAL A 472 23.62 18.58 -3.41
C VAL A 472 23.59 17.85 -4.76
N SER A 473 24.64 17.11 -5.12
CA SER A 473 24.63 16.33 -6.37
C SER A 473 23.56 15.25 -6.39
N ARG A 474 23.34 14.56 -5.25
CA ARG A 474 22.27 13.56 -5.10
C ARG A 474 20.90 14.21 -5.10
N TRP A 475 20.76 15.36 -4.44
CA TRP A 475 19.52 16.14 -4.46
C TRP A 475 19.17 16.62 -5.87
N VAL A 476 20.15 17.13 -6.64
CA VAL A 476 19.95 17.50 -8.04
C VAL A 476 19.60 16.29 -8.89
N ALA A 477 20.27 15.15 -8.73
CA ALA A 477 19.93 13.94 -9.47
C ALA A 477 18.49 13.48 -9.19
N LEU A 478 18.08 13.55 -7.92
CA LEU A 478 16.74 13.21 -7.46
C LEU A 478 15.66 14.16 -8.00
N TYR A 479 15.83 15.48 -7.87
CA TYR A 479 14.80 16.47 -8.19
C TYR A 479 14.99 17.12 -9.59
N SER A 480 15.93 16.65 -10.41
CA SER A 480 16.36 17.26 -11.67
C SER A 480 15.24 17.88 -12.53
N PRO A 481 14.12 17.20 -12.82
CA PRO A 481 13.03 17.77 -13.64
C PRO A 481 12.32 18.95 -12.98
N MET A 482 12.24 18.99 -11.65
CA MET A 482 11.53 19.99 -10.86
C MET A 482 12.39 21.24 -10.61
N LEU A 483 13.70 21.07 -10.41
CA LEU A 483 14.61 22.17 -10.05
C LEU A 483 14.82 23.18 -11.18
N ARG A 484 14.69 22.76 -12.45
CA ARG A 484 14.94 23.64 -13.60
C ARG A 484 13.96 24.81 -13.69
N SER A 485 12.75 24.65 -13.16
CA SER A 485 11.71 25.69 -13.14
C SER A 485 11.66 26.49 -11.84
N ASP A 486 12.43 26.13 -10.82
CA ASP A 486 12.42 26.78 -9.51
C ASP A 486 13.50 27.90 -9.44
N PRO A 487 13.11 29.18 -9.36
CA PRO A 487 14.06 30.30 -9.27
C PRO A 487 14.90 30.28 -7.99
N VAL A 488 14.36 29.75 -6.88
CA VAL A 488 15.06 29.68 -5.59
C VAL A 488 16.16 28.62 -5.65
N ALA A 489 15.82 27.44 -6.18
CA ALA A 489 16.80 26.36 -6.38
C ALA A 489 17.91 26.75 -7.35
N THR A 490 17.57 27.37 -8.48
CA THR A 490 18.56 27.80 -9.48
C THR A 490 19.48 28.89 -8.94
N SER A 491 18.95 29.87 -8.19
CA SER A 491 19.76 30.87 -7.49
C SER A 491 20.73 30.27 -6.48
N PHE A 492 20.28 29.30 -5.67
CA PHE A 492 21.13 28.56 -4.74
C PHE A 492 22.27 27.81 -5.46
N LEU A 493 21.94 27.07 -6.51
CA LEU A 493 22.93 26.29 -7.28
C LEU A 493 23.97 27.20 -7.95
N GLN A 494 23.56 28.36 -8.44
CA GLN A 494 24.48 29.36 -9.00
C GLN A 494 25.41 29.92 -7.92
N LYS A 495 24.87 30.32 -6.76
CA LYS A 495 25.67 30.80 -5.63
C LYS A 495 26.69 29.75 -5.15
N LEU A 496 26.27 28.48 -5.07
CA LEU A 496 27.17 27.38 -4.71
C LEU A 496 28.25 27.14 -5.77
N SER A 497 27.90 27.23 -7.06
CA SER A 497 28.87 27.15 -8.17
C SER A 497 29.93 28.25 -8.08
N ASP A 498 29.53 29.47 -7.77
CA ASP A 498 30.46 30.61 -7.60
C ASP A 498 31.40 30.39 -6.42
N LEU A 499 30.89 29.87 -5.29
CA LEU A 499 31.70 29.54 -4.12
C LEU A 499 32.73 28.44 -4.42
N VAL A 500 32.32 27.38 -5.13
CA VAL A 500 33.21 26.29 -5.53
C VAL A 500 34.29 26.77 -6.52
N SER A 501 33.92 27.65 -7.45
CA SER A 501 34.86 28.16 -8.47
C SER A 501 35.99 29.02 -7.85
N ARG A 502 35.79 29.55 -6.64
CA ARG A 502 36.81 30.28 -5.87
C ARG A 502 37.79 29.35 -5.14
N ASP A 503 37.45 28.08 -4.97
CA ASP A 503 38.28 27.07 -4.31
C ASP A 503 38.90 26.13 -5.36
N THR A 504 40.19 26.30 -5.63
CA THR A 504 40.92 25.54 -6.64
C THR A 504 40.96 24.04 -6.34
N ARG A 505 40.98 23.66 -5.04
CA ARG A 505 41.02 22.25 -4.62
C ARG A 505 39.70 21.55 -4.91
N LEU A 506 38.58 22.20 -4.58
CA LEU A 506 37.25 21.68 -4.88
C LEU A 506 36.97 21.64 -6.39
N SER A 507 37.36 22.69 -7.11
CA SER A 507 37.20 22.75 -8.57
C SER A 507 37.92 21.61 -9.30
N ASN A 508 39.13 21.25 -8.85
CA ASN A 508 39.89 20.13 -9.40
C ASN A 508 39.25 18.78 -9.05
N LEU A 509 38.86 18.57 -7.78
CA LEU A 509 38.20 17.33 -7.36
C LEU A 509 36.87 17.08 -8.09
N LEU A 510 36.06 18.13 -8.29
CA LEU A 510 34.82 18.01 -9.04
C LEU A 510 35.06 17.64 -10.50
N ARG A 511 36.17 18.10 -11.10
CA ARG A 511 36.57 17.74 -12.46
C ARG A 511 36.95 16.26 -12.54
N GLU A 512 37.63 15.73 -11.53
CA GLU A 512 38.00 14.31 -11.43
C GLU A 512 36.79 13.39 -11.16
N GLN A 513 35.83 13.81 -10.32
CA GLN A 513 34.61 13.04 -10.01
C GLN A 513 33.48 13.18 -11.04
N TYR A 514 33.59 14.09 -12.01
CA TYR A 514 32.56 14.32 -13.04
C TYR A 514 32.16 13.06 -13.85
N PRO A 515 33.08 12.15 -14.23
CA PRO A 515 32.73 10.89 -14.89
C PRO A 515 31.84 9.98 -14.04
N GLU A 516 32.06 9.93 -12.71
CA GLU A 516 31.28 9.13 -11.77
C GLU A 516 29.87 9.70 -11.57
N ARG A 517 29.73 11.03 -11.53
CA ARG A 517 28.42 11.71 -11.54
C ARG A 517 27.60 11.34 -12.77
N ARG A 518 28.24 11.19 -13.94
CA ARG A 518 27.59 10.73 -15.19
C ARG A 518 27.16 9.26 -15.09
N ARG A 519 27.95 8.39 -14.44
CA ARG A 519 27.59 6.98 -14.21
C ARG A 519 26.40 6.84 -13.25
N HIS A 520 26.40 7.58 -12.14
CA HIS A 520 25.28 7.59 -11.19
C HIS A 520 24.01 8.15 -11.83
N HIS A 521 24.11 9.21 -12.64
CA HIS A 521 22.98 9.73 -13.40
C HIS A 521 22.43 8.70 -14.42
N ARG A 522 23.30 7.91 -15.07
CA ARG A 522 22.88 6.81 -15.96
C ARG A 522 22.19 5.67 -15.21
N LEU A 523 22.68 5.32 -14.01
CA LEU A 523 22.11 4.25 -13.19
C LEU A 523 20.77 4.67 -12.54
N GLU A 524 20.65 5.93 -12.13
CA GLU A 524 19.44 6.48 -11.51
C GLU A 524 18.35 6.83 -12.54
N ASN A 525 18.73 7.27 -13.77
CA ASN A 525 17.79 7.78 -14.77
C ASN A 525 17.72 7.01 -16.11
N GLY A 526 18.38 5.84 -16.24
CA GLY A 526 18.09 4.86 -17.31
C GLY A 526 18.54 5.21 -18.74
N CYS A 527 19.65 5.95 -18.94
CA CYS A 527 20.13 6.33 -20.28
C CYS A 527 21.19 5.38 -20.86
N GLY A 528 20.93 4.92 -22.10
CA GLY A 528 21.84 4.19 -22.98
C GLY A 528 22.91 5.05 -23.69
N ASN A 529 23.75 4.38 -24.47
CA ASN A 529 25.04 4.84 -25.01
C ASN A 529 24.97 6.12 -25.87
N VAL A 530 25.69 7.18 -25.46
CA VAL A 530 26.05 8.31 -26.33
C VAL A 530 27.55 8.61 -26.19
N SER A 531 28.21 8.85 -27.32
CA SER A 531 29.64 9.08 -27.53
C SER A 531 30.11 10.48 -27.05
N PRO A 532 31.44 10.70 -26.89
CA PRO A 532 31.97 11.87 -26.16
C PRO A 532 32.34 13.04 -27.07
N GLN A 533 31.78 14.23 -26.79
CA GLN A 533 32.39 15.50 -27.19
C GLN A 533 32.86 16.27 -25.95
N THR A 534 34.15 16.62 -25.96
CA THR A 534 34.90 17.21 -24.84
C THR A 534 35.05 18.70 -25.07
N LYS A 535 34.31 19.54 -24.34
CA LYS A 535 34.70 20.96 -24.14
C LYS A 535 34.71 21.25 -22.65
N ALA A 536 35.91 21.45 -22.12
CA ALA A 536 36.18 21.77 -20.73
C ALA A 536 35.61 23.14 -20.37
N ARG A 537 34.64 23.19 -19.45
CA ARG A 537 34.18 24.42 -18.80
C ARG A 537 34.64 24.41 -17.34
N ASN A 538 35.07 25.56 -16.84
CA ASN A 538 35.66 25.72 -15.50
C ASN A 538 34.65 25.77 -14.34
N ALA A 539 33.34 25.79 -14.63
CA ALA A 539 32.29 25.83 -13.60
C ALA A 539 31.56 24.48 -13.48
N PRO A 540 31.17 24.04 -12.27
CA PRO A 540 30.35 22.85 -12.09
C PRO A 540 28.99 23.06 -12.75
N VAL A 541 28.81 22.41 -13.90
CA VAL A 541 27.52 22.41 -14.59
C VAL A 541 26.59 21.45 -13.85
N TRP A 542 25.70 21.99 -13.00
CA TRP A 542 24.71 21.19 -12.26
C TRP A 542 23.71 20.48 -13.19
N PHE A 543 23.36 21.12 -14.32
CA PHE A 543 22.47 20.58 -15.33
C PHE A 543 23.23 20.42 -16.66
N PRO A 544 23.53 19.20 -17.15
CA PRO A 544 24.20 19.06 -18.44
C PRO A 544 23.50 19.89 -19.53
N ASN A 545 24.28 20.66 -20.30
CA ASN A 545 23.79 21.59 -21.33
C ASN A 545 22.81 20.89 -22.29
N HIS A 546 21.59 21.44 -22.38
CA HIS A 546 20.61 21.53 -23.47
C HIS A 546 20.47 20.49 -24.61
N GLU A 547 21.17 19.35 -24.61
CA GLU A 547 20.96 18.29 -25.61
C GLU A 547 20.06 17.18 -25.04
N GLU A 548 18.90 17.05 -25.68
CA GLU A 548 17.81 16.08 -25.49
C GLU A 548 17.01 16.13 -24.16
N PRO A 549 15.71 16.50 -24.21
CA PRO A 549 14.81 16.16 -23.11
C PRO A 549 14.78 14.64 -22.96
N LEU A 550 15.18 14.15 -21.77
CA LEU A 550 15.04 12.74 -21.38
C LEU A 550 13.66 12.23 -21.84
N PRO A 551 13.56 11.15 -22.65
CA PRO A 551 12.28 10.66 -23.14
C PRO A 551 11.31 10.27 -22.01
N SER A 552 11.83 9.97 -20.81
CA SER A 552 11.02 9.70 -19.61
C SER A 552 10.32 10.93 -19.03
N SER A 553 10.83 12.15 -19.25
CA SER A 553 10.21 13.40 -18.77
C SER A 553 9.29 14.05 -19.80
N ALA A 554 9.30 13.60 -21.06
CA ALA A 554 8.40 14.13 -22.09
C ALA A 554 6.93 13.80 -21.73
N GLY A 555 6.20 14.81 -21.25
CA GLY A 555 4.77 14.74 -20.93
C GLY A 555 4.40 14.46 -19.46
N ALA A 556 5.33 14.57 -18.51
CA ALA A 556 4.97 14.65 -17.08
C ALA A 556 4.39 16.04 -16.77
N ILE A 557 3.27 16.09 -16.04
CA ILE A 557 2.62 17.34 -15.63
C ILE A 557 3.47 17.99 -14.53
N ARG A 558 3.80 19.26 -14.71
CA ARG A 558 4.60 20.08 -13.78
C ARG A 558 3.73 21.14 -13.11
N VAL A 559 4.21 21.67 -11.99
CA VAL A 559 3.51 22.67 -11.17
C VAL A 559 3.08 23.90 -11.98
N GLY A 560 3.90 24.37 -12.92
CA GLY A 560 3.60 25.53 -13.76
C GLY A 560 2.77 25.23 -15.01
N ASP A 561 2.48 23.95 -15.31
CA ASP A 561 1.74 23.59 -16.51
C ASP A 561 0.28 24.03 -16.36
N LYS A 562 -0.26 24.66 -17.41
CA LYS A 562 -1.68 25.01 -17.47
C LYS A 562 -2.48 23.79 -17.90
N VAL A 563 -3.55 23.50 -17.17
CA VAL A 563 -4.51 22.43 -17.48
C VAL A 563 -5.90 23.03 -17.69
N PRO A 564 -6.75 22.39 -18.51
CA PRO A 564 -8.13 22.83 -18.67
C PRO A 564 -8.93 22.54 -17.38
N TYR A 565 -9.67 23.55 -16.93
CA TYR A 565 -10.69 23.48 -15.89
C TYR A 565 -12.04 23.60 -16.59
N ASP A 566 -12.66 22.46 -16.88
CA ASP A 566 -13.99 22.39 -17.47
C ASP A 566 -15.05 22.58 -16.37
N ILE A 567 -15.68 23.76 -16.37
CA ILE A 567 -16.63 24.19 -15.35
C ILE A 567 -18.02 24.19 -15.98
N CYS A 568 -18.86 23.28 -15.52
CA CYS A 568 -20.25 23.12 -15.94
C CYS A 568 -21.15 24.16 -15.25
N ARG A 569 -22.17 24.63 -15.96
CA ARG A 569 -23.29 25.38 -15.40
C ARG A 569 -24.51 24.45 -15.19
N PRO A 570 -25.54 24.90 -14.45
CA PRO A 570 -26.76 24.10 -14.25
C PRO A 570 -27.46 23.68 -15.54
N ASP A 571 -27.32 24.49 -16.61
CA ASP A 571 -27.84 24.21 -17.97
C ASP A 571 -26.96 23.24 -18.79
N HIS A 572 -25.94 22.66 -18.17
CA HIS A 572 -24.95 21.75 -18.77
C HIS A 572 -24.01 22.39 -19.79
N SER A 573 -24.05 23.72 -19.99
CA SER A 573 -23.00 24.42 -20.75
C SER A 573 -21.66 24.33 -20.02
N VAL A 574 -20.56 24.21 -20.77
CA VAL A 574 -19.21 24.04 -20.23
C VAL A 574 -18.34 25.24 -20.60
N LEU A 575 -17.75 25.85 -19.58
CA LEU A 575 -16.73 26.89 -19.72
C LEU A 575 -15.35 26.30 -19.37
N THR A 576 -14.38 26.41 -20.26
CA THR A 576 -13.03 25.88 -20.03
C THR A 576 -12.04 27.00 -19.72
N LEU A 577 -11.53 27.03 -18.48
CA LEU A 577 -10.45 27.94 -18.07
C LEU A 577 -9.09 27.23 -18.15
N HIS A 578 -8.04 27.93 -18.61
CA HIS A 578 -6.68 27.38 -18.63
C HIS A 578 -5.84 27.96 -17.49
N LEU A 579 -5.73 27.22 -16.40
CA LEU A 579 -5.07 27.64 -15.16
C LEU A 579 -3.95 26.67 -14.77
N PRO A 580 -2.97 27.10 -13.97
CA PRO A 580 -1.95 26.20 -13.44
C PRO A 580 -2.56 24.95 -12.77
N VAL A 581 -1.91 23.80 -12.88
CA VAL A 581 -2.38 22.56 -12.27
C VAL A 581 -2.60 22.69 -10.76
N THR A 582 -1.82 23.54 -10.09
CA THR A 582 -1.92 23.81 -8.64
C THR A 582 -2.86 24.96 -8.28
N ALA A 583 -3.64 25.48 -9.23
CA ALA A 583 -4.58 26.57 -8.97
C ALA A 583 -5.55 26.19 -7.84
N SER A 584 -5.74 27.13 -6.93
CA SER A 584 -6.71 27.05 -5.85
C SER A 584 -8.12 27.36 -6.36
N VAL A 585 -9.14 26.84 -5.69
CA VAL A 585 -10.55 27.16 -5.97
C VAL A 585 -10.78 28.68 -5.96
N ARG A 586 -10.10 29.42 -5.08
CA ARG A 586 -10.13 30.89 -5.06
C ARG A 586 -9.58 31.53 -6.34
N GLU A 587 -8.48 31.00 -6.88
CA GLU A 587 -7.92 31.46 -8.16
C GLU A 587 -8.82 31.08 -9.34
N VAL A 588 -9.46 29.91 -9.31
CA VAL A 588 -10.48 29.51 -10.29
C VAL A 588 -11.67 30.47 -10.25
N MET A 589 -12.18 30.80 -9.06
CA MET A 589 -13.26 31.76 -8.87
C MET A 589 -12.87 33.18 -9.33
N ALA A 590 -11.64 33.60 -9.07
CA ALA A 590 -11.14 34.89 -9.54
C ALA A 590 -11.06 34.94 -11.08
N ALA A 591 -10.63 33.85 -11.73
CA ALA A 591 -10.64 33.75 -13.19
C ALA A 591 -12.07 33.75 -13.76
N LEU A 592 -13.01 33.05 -13.10
CA LEU A 592 -14.43 33.08 -13.48
C LEU A 592 -15.04 34.48 -13.37
N ALA A 593 -14.61 35.31 -12.42
CA ALA A 593 -15.13 36.67 -12.24
C ALA A 593 -14.82 37.62 -13.42
N HIS A 594 -13.95 37.22 -14.34
CA HIS A 594 -13.67 37.95 -15.59
C HIS A 594 -14.60 37.56 -16.75
N GLU A 595 -15.49 36.60 -16.56
CA GLU A 595 -16.40 36.10 -17.59
C GLU A 595 -17.78 36.79 -17.49
N ASP A 596 -18.38 37.11 -18.64
CA ASP A 596 -19.57 37.97 -18.76
C ASP A 596 -20.80 37.53 -17.93
N HIS A 597 -20.89 36.24 -17.58
CA HIS A 597 -22.06 35.63 -16.93
C HIS A 597 -21.82 35.27 -15.45
N TRP A 598 -20.74 35.76 -14.85
CA TRP A 598 -20.44 35.50 -13.45
C TRP A 598 -21.34 36.32 -12.52
N THR A 599 -21.95 35.67 -11.53
CA THR A 599 -22.72 36.33 -10.48
C THR A 599 -22.02 36.21 -9.12
N LYS A 600 -21.99 37.33 -8.39
CA LYS A 600 -21.35 37.42 -7.08
C LYS A 600 -22.11 36.51 -6.09
N GLY A 601 -21.44 35.49 -5.56
CA GLY A 601 -22.03 34.57 -4.57
C GLY A 601 -22.07 33.11 -5.01
N GLN A 602 -21.83 32.83 -6.30
CA GLN A 602 -21.70 31.46 -6.80
C GLN A 602 -20.58 30.69 -6.11
N VAL A 603 -20.76 29.37 -6.02
CA VAL A 603 -19.80 28.45 -5.42
C VAL A 603 -19.41 27.36 -6.43
N LEU A 604 -18.21 26.81 -6.26
CA LEU A 604 -17.79 25.64 -7.00
C LEU A 604 -18.12 24.37 -6.23
N VAL A 605 -18.80 23.46 -6.89
CA VAL A 605 -19.16 22.14 -6.37
C VAL A 605 -18.67 21.07 -7.33
N LYS A 606 -18.47 19.86 -6.82
CA LYS A 606 -18.19 18.66 -7.61
C LYS A 606 -19.43 17.78 -7.61
N VAL A 607 -19.86 17.34 -8.78
CA VAL A 607 -21.00 16.44 -8.94
C VAL A 607 -20.50 15.12 -9.52
N ASN A 608 -20.92 13.99 -8.95
CA ASN A 608 -20.58 12.65 -9.46
C ASN A 608 -21.69 12.08 -10.36
N SER A 609 -21.45 10.91 -10.96
CA SER A 609 -22.42 10.22 -11.84
C SER A 609 -23.69 9.71 -11.13
N ALA A 610 -23.71 9.71 -9.81
CA ALA A 610 -24.90 9.40 -9.00
C ALA A 610 -25.73 10.64 -8.64
N GLY A 611 -25.24 11.84 -8.94
CA GLY A 611 -25.87 13.11 -8.54
C GLY A 611 -25.49 13.61 -7.15
N ASP A 612 -24.54 12.95 -6.47
CA ASP A 612 -24.06 13.46 -5.18
C ASP A 612 -23.21 14.72 -5.41
N VAL A 613 -23.50 15.77 -4.65
CA VAL A 613 -22.83 17.07 -4.74
C VAL A 613 -21.91 17.29 -3.55
N VAL A 614 -20.68 17.74 -3.80
CA VAL A 614 -19.68 18.05 -2.78
C VAL A 614 -19.12 19.45 -3.01
N GLY A 615 -19.29 20.36 -2.05
CA GLY A 615 -18.71 21.70 -2.12
C GLY A 615 -17.18 21.69 -2.10
N LEU A 616 -16.56 22.49 -2.97
CA LEU A 616 -15.11 22.65 -3.03
C LEU A 616 -14.65 23.79 -2.13
N GLN A 617 -13.67 23.50 -1.27
CA GLN A 617 -13.14 24.49 -0.32
C GLN A 617 -12.32 25.57 -1.05
N PRO A 618 -12.43 26.87 -0.68
CA PRO A 618 -11.75 27.96 -1.39
C PRO A 618 -10.23 27.80 -1.50
N ASP A 619 -9.59 27.17 -0.52
CA ASP A 619 -8.13 26.98 -0.48
C ASP A 619 -7.69 25.61 -1.03
N ALA A 620 -8.62 24.75 -1.45
CA ALA A 620 -8.29 23.48 -2.09
C ALA A 620 -7.60 23.74 -3.43
N ARG A 621 -6.58 22.93 -3.76
CA ARG A 621 -5.73 23.06 -4.96
C ARG A 621 -5.78 21.80 -5.79
N GLY A 622 -5.53 21.92 -7.09
CA GLY A 622 -5.48 20.75 -7.99
C GLY A 622 -6.82 20.05 -8.16
N VAL A 623 -7.93 20.80 -8.03
CA VAL A 623 -9.28 20.23 -8.09
C VAL A 623 -9.61 19.62 -9.44
N ALA A 624 -8.99 20.09 -10.54
CA ALA A 624 -9.18 19.52 -11.87
C ALA A 624 -8.53 18.13 -12.04
N THR A 625 -7.35 17.92 -11.47
CA THR A 625 -6.62 16.64 -11.60
C THR A 625 -7.06 15.59 -10.59
N SER A 626 -7.61 16.03 -9.44
CA SER A 626 -8.12 15.17 -8.37
C SER A 626 -9.58 14.74 -8.53
N LEU A 627 -10.22 15.02 -9.68
CA LEU A 627 -11.55 14.51 -9.99
C LEU A 627 -11.54 12.98 -10.09
N GLY A 628 -12.49 12.34 -9.42
CA GLY A 628 -12.86 10.94 -9.61
C GLY A 628 -13.45 10.69 -11.00
N LEU A 629 -13.76 9.42 -11.27
CA LEU A 629 -14.36 9.03 -12.54
C LEU A 629 -15.66 9.77 -12.78
N ASN A 630 -15.84 10.27 -14.01
CA ASN A 630 -17.04 11.01 -14.43
C ASN A 630 -17.46 12.17 -13.51
N GLU A 631 -16.64 12.60 -12.54
CA GLU A 631 -16.94 13.78 -11.75
C GLU A 631 -16.66 15.04 -12.57
N ARG A 632 -17.50 16.05 -12.40
CA ARG A 632 -17.36 17.35 -13.05
C ARG A 632 -17.49 18.47 -12.02
N ILE A 633 -16.82 19.58 -12.30
CA ILE A 633 -16.90 20.80 -11.50
C ILE A 633 -18.07 21.62 -12.03
N PHE A 634 -18.95 22.06 -11.14
CA PHE A 634 -20.06 22.94 -11.44
C PHE A 634 -19.88 24.27 -10.73
N VAL A 635 -20.26 25.36 -11.40
CA VAL A 635 -20.47 26.67 -10.79
C VAL A 635 -21.98 26.90 -10.66
N VAL A 636 -22.44 27.19 -9.45
CA VAL A 636 -23.87 27.26 -9.13
C VAL A 636 -24.13 28.26 -8.01
N ASP A 637 -25.34 28.82 -7.95
CA ASP A 637 -25.78 29.56 -6.76
C ASP A 637 -25.97 28.57 -5.59
N PRO A 638 -25.52 28.89 -4.36
CA PRO A 638 -25.76 28.04 -3.19
C PRO A 638 -27.22 27.59 -2.99
N GLN A 639 -28.20 28.39 -3.44
CA GLN A 639 -29.62 28.08 -3.32
C GLN A 639 -30.09 27.02 -4.34
N GLU A 640 -29.45 26.96 -5.51
CA GLU A 640 -29.80 26.10 -6.65
C GLU A 640 -29.03 24.76 -6.64
N VAL A 641 -28.16 24.52 -5.65
CA VAL A 641 -27.35 23.29 -5.55
C VAL A 641 -28.21 22.01 -5.62
N HIS A 642 -29.44 22.06 -5.10
CA HIS A 642 -30.37 20.93 -5.05
C HIS A 642 -31.01 20.61 -6.40
N GLU A 643 -30.94 21.54 -7.37
CA GLU A 643 -31.49 21.41 -8.71
C GLU A 643 -30.47 20.81 -9.70
N LEU A 644 -29.20 20.72 -9.30
CA LEU A 644 -28.15 20.18 -10.16
C LEU A 644 -28.38 18.71 -10.49
N THR A 645 -28.33 18.39 -11.77
CA THR A 645 -28.28 17.02 -12.27
C THR A 645 -26.92 16.72 -12.90
N PRO A 646 -26.45 15.47 -12.88
CA PRO A 646 -25.24 15.09 -13.62
C PRO A 646 -25.37 15.46 -15.10
N HIS A 647 -24.29 16.00 -15.67
CA HIS A 647 -24.18 16.23 -17.10
C HIS A 647 -24.30 14.89 -17.85
N PRO A 648 -24.94 14.81 -19.03
CA PRO A 648 -25.21 13.54 -19.74
C PRO A 648 -23.97 12.65 -19.92
N GLU A 649 -22.82 13.24 -20.22
CA GLU A 649 -21.55 12.48 -20.34
C GLU A 649 -21.06 11.84 -19.03
N GLN A 650 -21.50 12.32 -17.85
CA GLN A 650 -21.16 11.70 -16.57
C GLN A 650 -21.87 10.37 -16.35
N LEU A 651 -22.97 10.12 -17.08
CA LEU A 651 -23.74 8.88 -16.96
C LEU A 651 -23.02 7.68 -17.60
N GLY A 652 -21.97 7.92 -18.38
CA GLY A 652 -21.22 6.90 -19.08
C GLY A 652 -21.83 6.51 -20.43
N PRO A 653 -21.25 5.50 -21.11
CA PRO A 653 -21.73 5.06 -22.42
C PRO A 653 -23.03 4.26 -22.33
N THR A 654 -23.89 4.39 -23.35
CA THR A 654 -25.12 3.58 -23.51
C THR A 654 -24.93 2.34 -24.38
N LEU A 655 -23.86 2.29 -25.17
CA LEU A 655 -23.51 1.19 -26.06
C LEU A 655 -22.13 0.64 -25.70
N GLY A 656 -22.02 -0.69 -25.68
CA GLY A 656 -20.74 -1.38 -25.45
C GLY A 656 -19.88 -1.45 -26.72
N SER A 657 -18.63 -1.83 -26.55
CA SER A 657 -17.60 -1.90 -27.62
C SER A 657 -17.28 -3.35 -28.02
N SER A 658 -18.19 -4.30 -27.77
CA SER A 658 -17.93 -5.75 -27.90
C SER A 658 -17.39 -6.13 -29.28
N GLU A 659 -17.97 -5.61 -30.37
CA GLU A 659 -17.55 -5.92 -31.75
C GLU A 659 -16.11 -5.49 -32.01
N MET A 660 -15.74 -4.28 -31.56
CA MET A 660 -14.39 -3.76 -31.71
C MET A 660 -13.41 -4.55 -30.84
N LEU A 661 -13.81 -4.93 -29.62
CA LEU A 661 -13.00 -5.73 -28.75
C LEU A 661 -12.71 -7.08 -29.38
N ASP A 662 -13.68 -7.77 -29.99
CA ASP A 662 -13.51 -9.07 -30.64
C ASP A 662 -12.41 -9.10 -31.71
N LEU A 663 -12.15 -7.99 -32.39
CA LEU A 663 -11.09 -7.87 -33.41
C LEU A 663 -9.67 -7.89 -32.82
N VAL A 664 -9.50 -7.60 -31.53
CA VAL A 664 -8.19 -7.48 -30.85
C VAL A 664 -7.94 -8.67 -29.94
N SER A 665 -6.76 -9.29 -29.98
CA SER A 665 -6.46 -10.41 -29.07
C SER A 665 -6.28 -9.91 -27.62
N ALA A 666 -6.59 -10.75 -26.62
CA ALA A 666 -6.35 -10.40 -25.21
C ALA A 666 -4.86 -10.12 -24.91
N LYS A 667 -3.94 -10.74 -25.66
CA LYS A 667 -2.50 -10.54 -25.53
C LYS A 667 -2.06 -9.17 -26.06
N ASP A 668 -2.58 -8.78 -27.22
CA ASP A 668 -2.27 -7.47 -27.81
C ASP A 668 -2.87 -6.35 -26.96
N LEU A 669 -4.10 -6.54 -26.47
CA LEU A 669 -4.75 -5.64 -25.53
C LEU A 669 -3.95 -5.48 -24.23
N ALA A 670 -3.42 -6.58 -23.67
CA ALA A 670 -2.51 -6.53 -22.52
C ALA A 670 -1.25 -5.73 -22.84
N GLY A 671 -0.65 -5.96 -24.02
CA GLY A 671 0.55 -5.25 -24.46
C GLY A 671 0.35 -3.73 -24.56
N GLN A 672 -0.79 -3.30 -25.10
CA GLN A 672 -1.17 -1.88 -25.23
C GLN A 672 -1.45 -1.24 -23.86
N LEU A 673 -2.18 -1.93 -22.99
CA LEU A 673 -2.42 -1.47 -21.62
C LEU A 673 -1.11 -1.32 -20.84
N THR A 674 -0.26 -2.34 -20.86
CA THR A 674 1.04 -2.31 -20.17
C THR A 674 1.93 -1.20 -20.69
N GLU A 675 1.94 -0.92 -21.98
CA GLU A 675 2.70 0.21 -22.53
C GLU A 675 2.17 1.57 -22.04
N HIS A 676 0.85 1.76 -22.10
CA HIS A 676 0.22 3.00 -21.62
C HIS A 676 0.44 3.23 -20.13
N ASP A 677 0.17 2.21 -19.31
CA ASP A 677 0.28 2.28 -17.86
C ASP A 677 1.74 2.44 -17.44
N TRP A 678 2.70 1.81 -18.14
CA TRP A 678 4.13 2.01 -17.92
C TRP A 678 4.55 3.46 -18.18
N ASN A 679 4.02 4.08 -19.24
CA ASN A 679 4.31 5.48 -19.55
C ASN A 679 3.75 6.43 -18.48
N LEU A 680 2.53 6.20 -18.00
CA LEU A 680 1.97 6.95 -16.87
C LEU A 680 2.78 6.73 -15.58
N PHE A 681 3.11 5.48 -15.27
CA PHE A 681 3.86 5.10 -14.09
C PHE A 681 5.24 5.75 -14.02
N ASN A 682 5.95 5.84 -15.16
CA ASN A 682 7.27 6.49 -15.24
C ASN A 682 7.22 8.01 -15.10
N ARG A 683 6.07 8.64 -15.38
CA ARG A 683 5.90 10.09 -15.21
C ARG A 683 5.71 10.50 -13.76
N ILE A 684 5.30 9.57 -12.88
CA ILE A 684 5.13 9.86 -11.46
C ILE A 684 6.49 10.12 -10.83
N HIS A 685 6.73 11.32 -10.33
CA HIS A 685 7.92 11.55 -9.52
C HIS A 685 7.76 10.88 -8.16
N GLN A 686 8.82 10.28 -7.63
CA GLN A 686 8.73 9.44 -6.43
C GLN A 686 8.27 10.19 -5.18
N VAL A 687 8.56 11.49 -5.10
CA VAL A 687 8.08 12.36 -4.01
C VAL A 687 6.58 12.67 -4.11
N GLU A 688 5.91 12.47 -5.25
CA GLU A 688 4.45 12.69 -5.36
C GLU A 688 3.68 11.81 -4.38
N LEU A 689 4.17 10.59 -4.12
CA LEU A 689 3.54 9.67 -3.16
C LEU A 689 3.52 10.26 -1.74
N ILE A 690 4.58 10.99 -1.34
CA ILE A 690 4.64 11.64 -0.03
C ILE A 690 3.65 12.80 0.02
N HIS A 691 3.70 13.70 -0.97
CA HIS A 691 2.83 14.87 -1.00
C HIS A 691 1.34 14.49 -1.10
N TYR A 692 1.02 13.43 -1.84
CA TYR A 692 -0.34 12.91 -1.94
C TYR A 692 -0.89 12.47 -0.58
N VAL A 693 -0.09 11.71 0.19
CA VAL A 693 -0.51 11.23 1.52
C VAL A 693 -0.55 12.36 2.55
N LEU A 694 0.31 13.38 2.43
CA LEU A 694 0.27 14.55 3.29
C LEU A 694 -0.93 15.47 3.04
N GLY A 695 -1.60 15.35 1.89
CA GLY A 695 -2.80 16.08 1.55
C GLY A 695 -2.58 17.47 0.92
N PRO A 696 -3.68 18.10 0.44
CA PRO A 696 -3.65 19.25 -0.46
C PRO A 696 -3.01 20.52 0.12
N GLN A 697 -2.97 20.65 1.45
CA GLN A 697 -2.34 21.80 2.11
C GLN A 697 -0.84 21.94 1.83
N HIS A 698 -0.17 20.89 1.35
CA HIS A 698 1.25 20.89 1.00
C HIS A 698 1.51 21.07 -0.51
N LEU A 699 0.48 21.23 -1.35
CA LEU A 699 0.58 21.32 -2.82
C LEU A 699 0.83 22.74 -3.35
N ARG A 700 1.45 23.62 -2.55
CA ARG A 700 1.69 25.00 -3.00
C ARG A 700 2.68 25.05 -4.16
N ASP A 701 3.80 24.36 -3.97
CA ASP A 701 4.96 24.37 -4.86
C ASP A 701 5.23 22.97 -5.45
N VAL A 702 4.28 22.04 -5.29
CA VAL A 702 4.36 20.64 -5.72
C VAL A 702 3.01 20.18 -6.25
N THR A 703 3.01 19.30 -7.26
CA THR A 703 1.81 18.67 -7.83
C THR A 703 1.84 17.16 -7.66
N THR A 704 0.67 16.55 -7.49
CA THR A 704 0.44 15.10 -7.44
C THR A 704 -0.30 14.59 -8.69
N ALA A 705 -0.42 15.43 -9.71
CA ALA A 705 -1.25 15.17 -10.89
C ALA A 705 -0.86 13.93 -11.69
N ASN A 706 0.44 13.56 -11.74
CA ASN A 706 0.85 12.35 -12.47
C ASN A 706 0.41 11.09 -11.71
N LEU A 707 0.56 11.10 -10.38
CA LEU A 707 0.03 10.04 -9.53
C LEU A 707 -1.49 9.95 -9.63
N GLU A 708 -2.20 11.07 -9.53
CA GLU A 708 -3.67 11.14 -9.66
C GLU A 708 -4.14 10.59 -11.00
N ARG A 709 -3.49 10.97 -12.11
CA ARG A 709 -3.78 10.43 -13.45
C ARG A 709 -3.58 8.92 -13.52
N PHE A 710 -2.52 8.39 -12.90
CA PHE A 710 -2.28 6.95 -12.85
C PHE A 710 -3.34 6.21 -12.02
N MET A 711 -3.75 6.79 -10.89
CA MET A 711 -4.79 6.21 -10.04
C MET A 711 -6.18 6.30 -10.68
N ARG A 712 -6.48 7.38 -11.40
CA ARG A 712 -7.70 7.52 -12.21
C ARG A 712 -7.75 6.41 -13.27
N ARG A 713 -6.65 6.17 -13.98
CA ARG A 713 -6.53 5.11 -14.98
C ARG A 713 -6.83 3.72 -14.42
N PHE A 714 -6.37 3.43 -13.20
CA PHE A 714 -6.69 2.19 -12.50
C PHE A 714 -8.22 2.02 -12.34
N ASN A 715 -8.90 3.07 -11.86
CA ASN A 715 -10.35 3.04 -11.69
C ASN A 715 -11.07 2.92 -13.05
N GLU A 716 -10.61 3.63 -14.09
CA GLU A 716 -11.16 3.52 -15.45
C GLU A 716 -11.14 2.06 -15.93
N LEU A 717 -10.01 1.37 -15.77
CA LEU A 717 -9.90 -0.04 -16.17
C LEU A 717 -10.84 -0.96 -15.39
N GLN A 718 -10.97 -0.74 -14.08
CA GLN A 718 -11.88 -1.52 -13.24
C GLN A 718 -13.33 -1.37 -13.71
N TYR A 719 -13.80 -0.13 -13.89
CA TYR A 719 -15.18 0.14 -14.29
C TYR A 719 -15.43 -0.17 -15.77
N TRP A 720 -14.42 -0.10 -16.62
CA TRP A 720 -14.53 -0.49 -18.03
C TRP A 720 -14.91 -1.96 -18.19
N VAL A 721 -14.27 -2.87 -17.45
CA VAL A 721 -14.61 -4.29 -17.48
C VAL A 721 -16.08 -4.53 -17.08
N ALA A 722 -16.53 -3.87 -16.01
CA ALA A 722 -17.92 -4.00 -15.56
C ALA A 722 -18.91 -3.39 -16.57
N THR A 723 -18.56 -2.24 -17.16
CA THR A 723 -19.37 -1.54 -18.15
C THR A 723 -19.56 -2.38 -19.41
N GLU A 724 -18.47 -2.88 -20.01
CA GLU A 724 -18.52 -3.66 -21.25
C GLU A 724 -19.30 -4.98 -21.07
N LEU A 725 -19.20 -5.62 -19.91
CA LEU A 725 -19.99 -6.82 -19.62
C LEU A 725 -21.48 -6.53 -19.39
N CYS A 726 -21.81 -5.42 -18.72
CA CYS A 726 -23.20 -5.00 -18.49
C CYS A 726 -23.88 -4.46 -19.76
N LEU A 727 -23.11 -3.93 -20.73
CA LEU A 727 -23.61 -3.45 -22.01
C LEU A 727 -23.61 -4.52 -23.12
N CYS A 728 -23.26 -5.77 -22.80
CA CYS A 728 -23.32 -6.89 -23.74
C CYS A 728 -24.62 -7.70 -23.54
N PRO A 729 -25.68 -7.46 -24.34
CA PRO A 729 -27.02 -8.01 -24.07
C PRO A 729 -27.09 -9.52 -24.29
N VAL A 730 -26.40 -10.03 -25.31
CA VAL A 730 -26.50 -11.44 -25.72
C VAL A 730 -25.61 -12.33 -24.86
N PRO A 731 -26.14 -13.39 -24.19
CA PRO A 731 -25.37 -14.22 -23.26
C PRO A 731 -24.15 -14.93 -23.85
N GLY A 732 -24.23 -15.35 -25.12
CA GLY A 732 -23.12 -16.02 -25.82
C GLY A 732 -21.89 -15.11 -25.99
N PRO A 733 -22.01 -13.98 -26.72
CA PRO A 733 -20.99 -12.94 -26.80
C PRO A 733 -20.53 -12.44 -25.43
N ARG A 734 -21.44 -12.23 -24.47
CA ARG A 734 -21.08 -11.81 -23.10
C ARG A 734 -20.15 -12.81 -22.40
N ALA A 735 -20.40 -14.11 -22.52
CA ALA A 735 -19.51 -15.15 -21.99
C ALA A 735 -18.15 -15.19 -22.71
N GLN A 736 -18.10 -14.90 -24.01
CA GLN A 736 -16.84 -14.77 -24.75
C GLN A 736 -16.03 -13.56 -24.30
N LEU A 737 -16.70 -12.42 -24.06
CA LEU A 737 -16.10 -11.20 -23.53
C LEU A 737 -15.58 -11.42 -22.10
N LEU A 738 -16.34 -12.10 -21.24
CA LEU A 738 -15.89 -12.50 -19.90
C LEU A 738 -14.63 -13.37 -19.96
N ARG A 739 -14.63 -14.40 -20.82
CA ARG A 739 -13.44 -15.23 -21.07
C ARG A 739 -12.23 -14.41 -21.52
N LYS A 740 -12.46 -13.38 -22.35
CA LYS A 740 -11.41 -12.49 -22.84
C LYS A 740 -10.80 -11.66 -21.73
N PHE A 741 -11.61 -11.09 -20.83
CA PHE A 741 -11.10 -10.35 -19.67
C PHE A 741 -10.33 -11.22 -18.67
N ILE A 742 -10.74 -12.48 -18.47
CA ILE A 742 -9.96 -13.44 -17.65
C ILE A 742 -8.59 -13.71 -18.28
N LYS A 743 -8.52 -13.90 -19.61
CA LYS A 743 -7.25 -14.04 -20.33
C LYS A 743 -6.41 -12.76 -20.31
N LEU A 744 -7.05 -11.59 -20.39
CA LEU A 744 -6.40 -10.30 -20.29
C LEU A 744 -5.67 -10.17 -18.94
N ALA A 745 -6.36 -10.48 -17.84
CA ALA A 745 -5.76 -10.49 -16.50
C ALA A 745 -4.55 -11.43 -16.42
N ALA A 746 -4.65 -12.65 -16.98
CA ALA A 746 -3.55 -13.59 -17.02
C ALA A 746 -2.31 -13.02 -17.73
N HIS A 747 -2.50 -12.38 -18.90
CA HIS A 747 -1.41 -11.74 -19.66
C HIS A 747 -0.83 -10.52 -18.94
N LEU A 748 -1.64 -9.69 -18.28
CA LEU A 748 -1.16 -8.56 -17.49
C LEU A 748 -0.28 -9.01 -16.33
N LYS A 749 -0.67 -10.10 -15.64
CA LYS A 749 0.15 -10.74 -14.59
C LYS A 749 1.47 -11.29 -15.13
N GLU A 750 1.45 -11.95 -16.28
CA GLU A 750 2.65 -12.47 -16.97
C GLU A 750 3.61 -11.32 -17.35
N GLN A 751 3.06 -10.21 -17.84
CA GLN A 751 3.79 -8.99 -18.17
C GLN A 751 4.20 -8.15 -16.95
N LYS A 752 4.03 -8.67 -15.72
CA LYS A 752 4.34 -7.96 -14.46
C LYS A 752 3.63 -6.60 -14.31
N ASN A 753 2.51 -6.39 -15.01
CA ASN A 753 1.63 -5.24 -14.82
C ASN A 753 0.57 -5.60 -13.76
N LEU A 754 0.99 -5.60 -12.50
CA LEU A 754 0.11 -5.99 -11.40
C LEU A 754 -0.99 -4.95 -11.18
N ASN A 755 -0.72 -3.65 -11.39
CA ASN A 755 -1.74 -2.61 -11.25
C ASN A 755 -2.98 -2.90 -12.12
N SER A 756 -2.79 -3.12 -13.41
CA SER A 756 -3.91 -3.33 -14.33
C SER A 756 -4.48 -4.73 -14.25
N PHE A 757 -3.67 -5.72 -13.87
CA PHE A 757 -4.17 -7.03 -13.46
C PHE A 757 -5.22 -6.89 -12.34
N PHE A 758 -4.88 -6.16 -11.26
CA PHE A 758 -5.81 -5.93 -10.15
C PHE A 758 -7.05 -5.15 -10.59
N ALA A 759 -6.90 -4.11 -11.41
CA ALA A 759 -8.03 -3.35 -11.94
C ALA A 759 -9.02 -4.26 -12.69
N VAL A 760 -8.53 -5.09 -13.62
CA VAL A 760 -9.37 -6.04 -14.37
C VAL A 760 -10.03 -7.05 -13.43
N MET A 761 -9.28 -7.60 -12.48
CA MET A 761 -9.82 -8.58 -11.52
C MET A 761 -10.90 -7.97 -10.62
N PHE A 762 -10.79 -6.70 -10.20
CA PHE A 762 -11.86 -6.02 -9.47
C PHE A 762 -13.07 -5.69 -10.34
N GLY A 763 -12.87 -5.43 -11.63
CA GLY A 763 -13.97 -5.33 -12.59
C GLY A 763 -14.75 -6.64 -12.71
N LEU A 764 -14.04 -7.77 -12.81
CA LEU A 764 -14.62 -9.12 -12.85
C LEU A 764 -15.32 -9.49 -11.53
N SER A 765 -14.77 -9.05 -10.40
CA SER A 765 -15.30 -9.33 -9.06
C SER A 765 -16.36 -8.31 -8.62
N ASN A 766 -16.73 -7.35 -9.49
CA ASN A 766 -17.79 -6.39 -9.19
C ASN A 766 -19.12 -7.13 -8.94
N SER A 767 -19.96 -6.64 -8.02
CA SER A 767 -21.23 -7.26 -7.68
C SER A 767 -22.19 -7.40 -8.87
N ALA A 768 -22.13 -6.46 -9.83
CA ALA A 768 -22.91 -6.51 -11.06
C ALA A 768 -22.46 -7.63 -12.00
N ILE A 769 -21.21 -8.08 -11.91
CA ILE A 769 -20.64 -9.11 -12.78
C ILE A 769 -20.64 -10.48 -12.11
N SER A 770 -20.20 -10.58 -10.86
CA SER A 770 -20.19 -11.82 -10.08
C SER A 770 -21.57 -12.48 -9.95
N ARG A 771 -22.66 -11.70 -10.03
CA ARG A 771 -24.03 -12.24 -9.98
C ARG A 771 -24.54 -12.86 -11.28
N LEU A 772 -23.87 -12.68 -12.41
CA LEU A 772 -24.32 -13.15 -13.73
C LEU A 772 -24.10 -14.66 -13.91
N ALA A 773 -24.79 -15.47 -13.11
CA ALA A 773 -24.61 -16.91 -12.99
C ALA A 773 -24.66 -17.63 -14.36
N HIS A 774 -25.63 -17.30 -15.21
CA HIS A 774 -25.78 -17.94 -16.53
C HIS A 774 -24.62 -17.59 -17.47
N THR A 775 -24.01 -16.41 -17.32
CA THR A 775 -22.81 -16.03 -18.05
C THR A 775 -21.58 -16.81 -17.56
N TRP A 776 -21.42 -16.97 -16.24
CA TRP A 776 -20.31 -17.72 -15.63
C TRP A 776 -20.37 -19.23 -15.93
N GLU A 777 -21.58 -19.81 -15.96
CA GLU A 777 -21.81 -21.22 -16.28
C GLU A 777 -21.37 -21.59 -17.70
N ARG A 778 -21.53 -20.67 -18.65
CA ARG A 778 -21.13 -20.83 -20.06
C ARG A 778 -19.61 -20.88 -20.29
N LEU A 779 -18.80 -20.50 -19.30
CA LEU A 779 -17.35 -20.56 -19.44
C LEU A 779 -16.85 -22.02 -19.46
N PRO A 780 -15.84 -22.37 -20.27
CA PRO A 780 -15.17 -23.66 -20.15
C PRO A 780 -14.55 -23.85 -18.77
N HIS A 781 -14.55 -25.09 -18.25
CA HIS A 781 -13.98 -25.41 -16.92
C HIS A 781 -12.53 -24.89 -16.75
N LYS A 782 -11.69 -25.07 -17.78
CA LYS A 782 -10.30 -24.56 -17.80
C LYS A 782 -10.20 -23.03 -17.58
N VAL A 783 -11.18 -22.26 -18.05
CA VAL A 783 -11.21 -20.80 -17.88
C VAL A 783 -11.65 -20.42 -16.46
N ARG A 784 -12.62 -21.12 -15.88
CA ARG A 784 -13.02 -20.94 -14.47
C ARG A 784 -11.88 -21.26 -13.50
N LYS A 785 -11.14 -22.33 -13.78
CA LYS A 785 -9.92 -22.68 -13.02
C LYS A 785 -8.85 -21.61 -13.13
N LEU A 786 -8.63 -21.06 -14.33
CA LEU A 786 -7.73 -19.92 -14.52
C LEU A 786 -8.16 -18.71 -13.68
N TYR A 787 -9.44 -18.34 -13.71
CA TYR A 787 -9.96 -17.23 -12.91
C TYR A 787 -9.73 -17.45 -11.41
N SER A 788 -10.08 -18.64 -10.90
CA SER A 788 -9.87 -19.01 -9.48
C SER A 788 -8.39 -18.95 -9.10
N ALA A 789 -7.49 -19.38 -9.99
CA ALA A 789 -6.06 -19.30 -9.76
C ALA A 789 -5.53 -17.86 -9.70
N LEU A 790 -6.10 -16.93 -10.48
CA LEU A 790 -5.77 -15.50 -10.47
C LEU A 790 -6.34 -14.79 -9.23
N GLU A 791 -7.57 -15.12 -8.83
CA GLU A 791 -8.27 -14.54 -7.69
C GLU A 791 -7.50 -14.70 -6.37
N ARG A 792 -6.73 -15.77 -6.20
CA ARG A 792 -5.86 -15.96 -5.02
C ARG A 792 -4.89 -14.80 -4.76
N LEU A 793 -4.49 -14.05 -5.79
CA LEU A 793 -3.60 -12.88 -5.60
C LEU A 793 -4.34 -11.68 -4.97
N LEU A 794 -5.67 -11.66 -5.02
CA LEU A 794 -6.51 -10.59 -4.47
C LEU A 794 -6.80 -10.73 -2.98
N ASP A 795 -6.46 -11.87 -2.37
CA ASP A 795 -6.75 -12.19 -0.98
C ASP A 795 -6.31 -11.03 -0.03
N PRO A 796 -7.24 -10.40 0.70
CA PRO A 796 -6.92 -9.32 1.62
C PRO A 796 -6.35 -9.80 2.95
N SER A 797 -6.39 -11.11 3.23
CA SER A 797 -5.90 -11.71 4.46
C SER A 797 -4.46 -11.29 4.73
N TRP A 798 -4.18 -10.96 6.00
CA TRP A 798 -2.85 -10.55 6.46
C TRP A 798 -2.26 -9.41 5.61
N ASN A 799 -3.07 -8.39 5.33
CA ASN A 799 -2.70 -7.22 4.52
C ASN A 799 -2.14 -7.58 3.13
N HIS A 800 -2.80 -8.51 2.42
CA HIS A 800 -2.41 -8.99 1.09
C HIS A 800 -1.07 -9.74 1.05
N ARG A 801 -0.84 -10.64 2.02
CA ARG A 801 0.40 -11.42 2.13
C ARG A 801 0.78 -12.16 0.84
N VAL A 802 -0.19 -12.80 0.18
CA VAL A 802 0.05 -13.56 -1.07
C VAL A 802 0.62 -12.67 -2.16
N TYR A 803 0.03 -11.48 -2.35
CA TYR A 803 0.54 -10.48 -3.28
C TYR A 803 1.94 -10.00 -2.90
N ARG A 804 2.17 -9.67 -1.63
CA ARG A 804 3.47 -9.17 -1.15
C ARG A 804 4.57 -10.19 -1.40
N LEU A 805 4.34 -11.46 -1.05
CA LEU A 805 5.28 -12.54 -1.31
C LEU A 805 5.52 -12.73 -2.81
N ALA A 806 4.48 -12.64 -3.64
CA ALA A 806 4.63 -12.71 -5.09
C ALA A 806 5.49 -11.55 -5.63
N LEU A 807 5.26 -10.32 -5.15
CA LEU A 807 6.01 -9.14 -5.56
C LEU A 807 7.50 -9.27 -5.21
N THR A 808 7.86 -9.78 -4.03
CA THR A 808 9.27 -9.97 -3.64
C THR A 808 10.05 -10.95 -4.53
N LYS A 809 9.34 -11.85 -5.23
CA LYS A 809 9.94 -12.82 -6.16
C LYS A 809 10.12 -12.27 -7.58
N LEU A 810 9.55 -11.10 -7.89
CA LEU A 810 9.65 -10.51 -9.22
C LEU A 810 10.89 -9.63 -9.32
N SER A 811 11.67 -9.81 -10.38
CA SER A 811 12.67 -8.83 -10.77
C SER A 811 12.02 -7.64 -11.48
N PRO A 812 12.50 -6.41 -11.25
CA PRO A 812 12.08 -5.25 -12.04
C PRO A 812 12.47 -5.41 -13.53
N PRO A 813 11.81 -4.72 -14.47
CA PRO A 813 10.70 -3.79 -14.26
C PRO A 813 9.41 -4.48 -13.80
N VAL A 814 8.60 -3.80 -12.99
CA VAL A 814 7.27 -4.23 -12.50
C VAL A 814 6.39 -2.99 -12.35
N ILE A 815 5.11 -3.06 -12.72
CA ILE A 815 4.12 -2.05 -12.29
C ILE A 815 3.43 -2.60 -11.04
N PRO A 816 3.74 -2.09 -9.84
CA PRO A 816 3.18 -2.60 -8.60
C PRO A 816 1.70 -2.22 -8.49
N PHE A 817 0.97 -2.89 -7.61
CA PHE A 817 -0.39 -2.55 -7.27
C PHE A 817 -0.38 -1.27 -6.41
N MET A 818 -0.41 -0.12 -7.08
CA MET A 818 -0.26 1.20 -6.47
C MET A 818 -1.29 1.51 -5.37
N PRO A 819 -2.57 1.13 -5.49
CA PRO A 819 -3.54 1.26 -4.40
C PRO A 819 -3.05 0.72 -3.04
N LEU A 820 -2.40 -0.44 -3.02
CA LEU A 820 -1.88 -1.02 -1.77
C LEU A 820 -0.67 -0.25 -1.22
N LEU A 821 0.21 0.24 -2.10
CA LEU A 821 1.34 1.08 -1.69
C LEU A 821 0.86 2.39 -1.05
N LEU A 822 -0.17 3.04 -1.63
CA LEU A 822 -0.75 4.25 -1.06
C LEU A 822 -1.48 3.99 0.26
N LYS A 823 -2.15 2.85 0.40
CA LYS A 823 -2.73 2.41 1.68
C LYS A 823 -1.65 2.30 2.75
N ASP A 824 -0.54 1.62 2.45
CA ASP A 824 0.57 1.46 3.39
C ASP A 824 1.16 2.82 3.81
N MET A 825 1.36 3.73 2.85
CA MET A 825 1.86 5.07 3.14
C MET A 825 0.87 5.91 3.96
N THR A 826 -0.43 5.78 3.70
CA THR A 826 -1.48 6.41 4.50
C THR A 826 -1.42 5.91 5.93
N PHE A 827 -1.31 4.59 6.13
CA PHE A 827 -1.18 3.98 7.45
C PHE A 827 0.09 4.46 8.19
N ILE A 828 1.21 4.61 7.49
CA ILE A 828 2.43 5.22 8.05
C ILE A 828 2.17 6.67 8.49
N HIS A 829 1.48 7.46 7.66
CA HIS A 829 1.22 8.86 7.93
C HIS A 829 0.28 9.07 9.12
N GLU A 830 -0.81 8.30 9.19
CA GLU A 830 -1.83 8.40 10.22
C GLU A 830 -1.37 7.76 11.54
N GLY A 831 -0.66 6.64 11.47
CA GLY A 831 -0.18 5.90 12.65
C GLY A 831 1.03 6.53 13.34
N ASN A 832 1.73 7.47 12.69
CA ASN A 832 2.94 8.10 13.24
C ASN A 832 2.85 9.62 13.15
N HIS A 833 2.95 10.32 14.28
CA HIS A 833 3.00 11.78 14.27
C HIS A 833 4.27 12.30 13.61
N THR A 834 4.15 13.35 12.79
CA THR A 834 5.30 14.02 12.15
C THR A 834 6.22 14.68 13.18
N LEU A 835 5.66 15.12 14.31
CA LEU A 835 6.38 15.69 15.44
C LEU A 835 6.20 14.81 16.68
N VAL A 836 7.30 14.53 17.37
CA VAL A 836 7.33 13.87 18.69
C VAL A 836 8.13 14.78 19.61
N GLU A 837 7.54 15.24 20.72
CA GLU A 837 8.20 16.19 21.64
C GLU A 837 8.74 17.46 20.93
N ASN A 838 8.00 17.96 19.94
CA ASN A 838 8.39 19.09 19.05
C ASN A 838 9.61 18.83 18.14
N LEU A 839 10.12 17.59 18.09
CA LEU A 839 11.18 17.16 17.18
C LEU A 839 10.60 16.41 15.99
N ILE A 840 11.28 16.46 14.84
CA ILE A 840 10.88 15.70 13.64
C ILE A 840 10.98 14.22 13.93
N ASN A 841 9.90 13.47 13.75
CA ASN A 841 9.92 12.01 13.82
C ASN A 841 10.63 11.45 12.58
N PHE A 842 11.93 11.17 12.71
CA PHE A 842 12.73 10.67 11.60
C PHE A 842 12.52 9.17 11.34
N GLU A 843 11.94 8.42 12.30
CA GLU A 843 11.48 7.06 12.04
C GLU A 843 10.35 7.04 11.02
N LYS A 844 9.36 7.93 11.18
CA LYS A 844 8.30 8.14 10.18
C LYS A 844 8.89 8.47 8.80
N MET A 845 9.89 9.35 8.75
CA MET A 845 10.56 9.71 7.50
C MET A 845 11.23 8.50 6.84
N ARG A 846 11.93 7.68 7.62
CA ARG A 846 12.53 6.42 7.16
C ARG A 846 11.49 5.45 6.62
N MET A 847 10.33 5.32 7.29
CA MET A 847 9.23 4.46 6.82
C MET A 847 8.67 4.95 5.49
N MET A 848 8.42 6.25 5.35
CA MET A 848 7.95 6.86 4.10
C MET A 848 8.96 6.70 2.97
N ALA A 849 10.24 7.00 3.22
CA ALA A 849 11.32 6.86 2.26
C ALA A 849 11.48 5.41 1.78
N ARG A 850 11.35 4.43 2.69
CA ARG A 850 11.36 3.00 2.33
C ARG A 850 10.23 2.64 1.38
N ALA A 851 9.01 3.11 1.64
CA ALA A 851 7.86 2.86 0.76
C ALA A 851 8.08 3.50 -0.62
N VAL A 852 8.59 4.74 -0.67
CA VAL A 852 8.87 5.44 -1.93
C VAL A 852 10.00 4.77 -2.73
N ARG A 853 11.05 4.25 -2.08
CA ARG A 853 12.14 3.51 -2.75
C ARG A 853 11.65 2.26 -3.49
N MET A 854 10.53 1.66 -3.06
CA MET A 854 9.89 0.56 -3.80
C MET A 854 9.52 1.00 -5.23
N LEU A 855 9.02 2.23 -5.39
CA LEU A 855 8.65 2.79 -6.70
C LEU A 855 9.87 2.88 -7.64
N HIS A 856 11.01 3.35 -7.12
CA HIS A 856 12.26 3.41 -7.87
C HIS A 856 12.76 2.01 -8.23
N HIS A 857 12.74 1.07 -7.27
CA HIS A 857 13.13 -0.31 -7.51
C HIS A 857 12.29 -0.96 -8.63
N CYS A 858 10.97 -0.78 -8.61
CA CYS A 858 10.06 -1.27 -9.63
C CYS A 858 10.35 -0.73 -11.05
N ARG A 859 10.96 0.45 -11.17
CA ARG A 859 11.36 1.07 -12.45
C ARG A 859 12.74 0.67 -12.94
N SER A 860 13.59 0.14 -12.06
CA SER A 860 14.98 -0.17 -12.41
C SER A 860 15.05 -1.14 -13.61
N HIS A 861 15.98 -0.88 -14.52
CA HIS A 861 16.10 -1.67 -15.75
C HIS A 861 16.66 -3.07 -15.46
N SER A 862 15.84 -4.11 -15.68
CA SER A 862 16.34 -5.36 -16.25
C SER A 862 16.29 -5.23 -17.77
N THR A 863 17.22 -5.86 -18.48
CA THR A 863 17.46 -5.74 -19.93
C THR A 863 16.28 -6.10 -20.86
N ALA A 864 15.11 -6.47 -20.33
CA ALA A 864 13.92 -6.87 -21.09
C ALA A 864 12.76 -5.88 -20.90
N PRO A 865 12.04 -5.49 -21.98
CA PRO A 865 10.83 -4.69 -21.88
C PRO A 865 9.65 -5.50 -21.30
N LEU A 866 8.74 -4.83 -20.58
CA LEU A 866 7.51 -5.44 -20.03
C LEU A 866 6.53 -5.90 -21.12
N SER A 867 6.46 -5.15 -22.22
CA SER A 867 5.63 -5.46 -23.39
C SER A 867 6.51 -5.89 -24.56
N PRO A 868 6.16 -6.96 -25.31
CA PRO A 868 6.83 -7.32 -26.56
C PRO A 868 6.81 -6.20 -27.61
N LEU A 869 5.85 -5.26 -27.54
CA LEU A 869 5.73 -4.16 -28.51
C LEU A 869 6.90 -3.18 -28.45
N ARG A 870 7.57 -3.05 -27.31
CA ARG A 870 8.75 -2.18 -27.15
C ARG A 870 9.90 -2.60 -28.07
N SER A 871 9.95 -3.86 -28.52
CA SER A 871 10.99 -4.31 -29.46
C SER A 871 10.76 -3.85 -30.91
N ARG A 872 9.57 -3.31 -31.24
CA ARG A 872 9.22 -2.92 -32.62
C ARG A 872 9.35 -1.42 -32.91
N VAL A 873 9.52 -0.56 -31.90
CA VAL A 873 9.38 0.91 -32.06
C VAL A 873 10.72 1.66 -32.03
N SER A 874 11.75 1.15 -32.70
CA SER A 874 12.95 1.96 -33.01
C SER A 874 13.28 2.06 -34.51
N HIS A 875 12.37 1.65 -35.39
CA HIS A 875 12.52 1.83 -36.85
C HIS A 875 11.32 2.46 -37.56
N ILE A 876 10.45 3.20 -36.84
CA ILE A 876 9.47 4.10 -37.50
C ILE A 876 10.01 5.54 -37.47
N HIS A 877 11.29 5.70 -37.80
CA HIS A 877 11.87 6.99 -38.16
C HIS A 877 12.31 6.86 -39.62
N GLU A 878 11.62 7.61 -40.48
CA GLU A 878 12.03 8.00 -41.83
C GLU A 878 12.46 6.88 -42.79
N ASP A 879 11.48 6.18 -43.38
CA ASP A 879 11.63 5.67 -44.75
C ASP A 879 10.62 6.38 -45.66
N SER A 880 10.93 7.64 -45.93
CA SER A 880 10.51 8.33 -47.14
C SER A 880 11.27 7.76 -48.33
N GLN A 881 10.79 6.69 -48.96
CA GLN A 881 10.96 6.39 -50.40
C GLN A 881 10.32 5.05 -50.80
N ALA A 882 9.24 5.16 -51.59
CA ALA A 882 8.79 4.28 -52.67
C ALA A 882 9.06 2.75 -52.59
N SER A 883 8.00 1.93 -52.47
CA SER A 883 7.84 0.77 -53.38
C SER A 883 6.42 0.17 -53.35
N ARG A 884 5.80 0.19 -54.53
CA ARG A 884 4.81 -0.77 -55.10
C ARG A 884 3.49 -1.01 -54.36
N ILE A 885 2.49 -0.28 -54.85
CA ILE A 885 1.05 -0.55 -54.80
C ILE A 885 0.79 -1.99 -55.24
N SER A 886 0.48 -2.87 -54.29
CA SER A 886 -0.12 -4.17 -54.56
C SER A 886 -1.63 -4.02 -54.39
N THR A 887 -2.36 -4.31 -55.46
CA THR A 887 -3.82 -4.29 -55.53
C THR A 887 -4.41 -5.41 -54.67
N CYS A 888 -4.61 -5.13 -53.39
CA CYS A 888 -5.51 -5.87 -52.51
C CYS A 888 -6.41 -4.84 -51.82
N SER A 889 -7.72 -5.01 -51.99
CA SER A 889 -8.77 -4.03 -51.70
C SER A 889 -8.58 -3.26 -50.39
N GLU A 890 -8.70 -1.93 -50.47
CA GLU A 890 -8.56 -0.99 -49.35
C GLU A 890 -9.55 -1.21 -48.19
N GLN A 891 -10.57 -2.05 -48.35
CA GLN A 891 -11.60 -2.27 -47.32
C GLN A 891 -11.22 -3.28 -46.22
N SER A 892 -10.08 -3.98 -46.32
CA SER A 892 -9.70 -5.00 -45.32
C SER A 892 -8.57 -4.60 -44.36
N LEU A 893 -7.88 -3.47 -44.57
CA LEU A 893 -6.70 -3.08 -43.78
C LEU A 893 -6.94 -1.94 -42.77
N SER A 894 -8.13 -1.34 -42.70
CA SER A 894 -8.36 -0.18 -41.83
C SER A 894 -8.79 -0.49 -40.38
N THR A 895 -9.27 -1.70 -40.06
CA THR A 895 -9.84 -2.00 -38.72
C THR A 895 -8.93 -2.81 -37.78
N ARG A 896 -7.84 -3.41 -38.27
CA ARG A 896 -6.83 -4.12 -37.46
C ARG A 896 -5.57 -3.30 -37.16
N SER A 897 -5.57 -2.00 -37.45
CA SER A 897 -4.37 -1.19 -37.20
C SER A 897 -4.11 -1.11 -35.68
N PRO A 898 -2.88 -1.36 -35.21
CA PRO A 898 -2.51 -1.15 -33.81
C PRO A 898 -2.84 0.26 -33.30
N ALA A 899 -2.86 1.25 -34.20
CA ALA A 899 -3.26 2.63 -33.91
C ALA A 899 -4.72 2.76 -33.48
N SER A 900 -5.66 2.05 -34.11
CA SER A 900 -7.09 2.08 -33.73
C SER A 900 -7.31 1.49 -32.33
N THR A 901 -6.66 0.36 -32.04
CA THR A 901 -6.69 -0.27 -30.70
C THR A 901 -6.06 0.65 -29.66
N TRP A 902 -4.93 1.27 -29.99
CA TRP A 902 -4.24 2.20 -29.09
C TRP A 902 -5.10 3.42 -28.78
N ALA A 903 -5.74 4.02 -29.79
CA ALA A 903 -6.63 5.18 -29.60
C ALA A 903 -7.82 4.84 -28.68
N TYR A 904 -8.45 3.68 -28.86
CA TYR A 904 -9.53 3.23 -27.97
C TYR A 904 -9.06 3.03 -26.53
N VAL A 905 -7.95 2.32 -26.34
CA VAL A 905 -7.43 2.00 -25.00
C VAL A 905 -7.09 3.26 -24.20
N GLN A 906 -6.74 4.37 -24.84
CA GLN A 906 -6.42 5.64 -24.17
C GLN A 906 -7.63 6.38 -23.58
N GLN A 907 -8.84 6.19 -24.12
CA GLN A 907 -10.02 6.96 -23.75
C GLN A 907 -11.19 6.03 -23.45
N LEU A 908 -11.06 5.26 -22.36
CA LEU A 908 -12.11 4.35 -21.91
C LEU A 908 -13.29 5.17 -21.35
N LYS A 909 -14.47 5.01 -21.94
CA LYS A 909 -15.74 5.52 -21.39
C LYS A 909 -16.34 4.44 -20.49
N VAL A 910 -16.77 4.82 -19.28
CA VAL A 910 -17.21 3.86 -18.25
C VAL A 910 -18.46 4.34 -17.52
N ILE A 911 -19.27 3.40 -17.05
CA ILE A 911 -20.33 3.62 -16.06
C ILE A 911 -19.71 3.35 -14.69
N ASP A 912 -19.49 4.39 -13.89
CA ASP A 912 -18.93 4.28 -12.53
C ASP A 912 -20.00 4.31 -11.42
N ASN A 913 -21.26 4.57 -11.80
CA ASN A 913 -22.42 4.48 -10.91
C ASN A 913 -22.80 3.01 -10.66
N GLN A 914 -22.53 2.53 -9.44
CA GLN A 914 -22.82 1.14 -9.06
C GLN A 914 -24.31 0.80 -9.08
N ARG A 915 -25.22 1.76 -8.85
CA ARG A 915 -26.67 1.52 -8.94
C ARG A 915 -27.06 1.19 -10.37
N GLU A 916 -26.49 1.91 -11.32
CA GLU A 916 -26.75 1.71 -12.74
C GLU A 916 -26.19 0.39 -13.25
N LEU A 917 -24.93 0.06 -12.92
CA LEU A 917 -24.37 -1.26 -13.21
C LEU A 917 -25.22 -2.40 -12.62
N SER A 918 -25.71 -2.22 -11.39
CA SER A 918 -26.57 -3.22 -10.74
C SER A 918 -27.92 -3.34 -11.45
N ARG A 919 -28.52 -2.23 -11.91
CA ARG A 919 -29.75 -2.22 -12.72
C ARG A 919 -29.54 -3.00 -14.02
N LEU A 920 -28.53 -2.65 -14.81
CA LEU A 920 -28.19 -3.32 -16.06
C LEU A 920 -27.96 -4.82 -15.86
N SER A 921 -27.19 -5.20 -14.84
CA SER A 921 -26.93 -6.62 -14.57
C SER A 921 -28.18 -7.43 -14.24
N ARG A 922 -29.17 -6.83 -13.55
CA ARG A 922 -30.48 -7.47 -13.27
C ARG A 922 -31.34 -7.56 -14.52
N GLU A 923 -31.25 -6.61 -15.44
CA GLU A 923 -31.95 -6.71 -16.73
C GLU A 923 -31.36 -7.81 -17.62
N LEU A 924 -30.05 -8.01 -17.57
CA LEU A 924 -29.38 -9.08 -18.30
C LEU A 924 -29.71 -10.49 -17.77
N GLU A 925 -29.78 -10.62 -16.44
CA GLU A 925 -30.06 -11.88 -15.72
C GLU A 925 -30.93 -11.56 -14.48
N PRO A 926 -32.26 -11.56 -14.63
CA PRO A 926 -33.21 -11.17 -13.57
C PRO A 926 -33.15 -12.04 -12.33
#